data_AF-A0AA39XYM1-F1
#
_entry.id   AF-A0AA39XYM1-F1
#
_cell.length_a   1.000
_cell.length_b   1.000
_cell.length_c   1.000
_cell.angle_alpha   90.00
_cell.angle_beta   90.00
_cell.angle_gamma   90.00
#
_symmetry.space_group_name_H-M   'P 1'
#
loop_
_entity.id
_entity.type
_entity.pdbx_description
1 polymer ?
#
loop_
_entity_poly.entity_id
_entity_poly.type
_entity_poly.pdbx_seq_one_letter_code
_entity_poly.pdbx_strand_id
1 'polypeptide(L)'
;MADPDTVFTGVWRNWELGTWSSLTVTIPATQGLYLVSFLTLFVRWSGSNLWSILAFGMHQWRSTPEPRDGLHHQQQVILRNNAGSTSVLWMVAKLTWRWKDRADRVWLRGLKLATPTALSVGAIAAAAFLSSQILTPSDFVVPQSGLPCGWFADAEFFVDSIHADDILNQRSDTLYVSAVSTIQKAAEYTAACYERQTNEYSSLCSTYVARNIPATANTTASCPFGATTPSICSTPALQLDSGFISAASHLGINISPDQDVSFRKVTTCAPFSLDKYASDWQTWQDGPEKDPGGIYQSSLWKYYNIFQNKTFSIKYSNDSAFWSPLGYQLGVSAIFDGDSPEARYFSDVPVEPELTTRTGDQLLILLQNLAMYSDPVTDPWFNATSQNDTRGYYSNTSWEQSGAYFPSSMSSGAYFPSAVASGLGCTETYQFCANHICTPPSGLYPSQNSTLLSLTPRQEAVHKVLWKSIWAANFFLIVNFLRDDVLLAKRLLHPSLISAPVPENQWMLEAQNLHNLSMAVIQRRVVEFSRPPNFQIRPGVETARFIVPPATEEEREICYNVKTRNSVYRSFSLATLLAVIVAGLVVEAVNLGLPGLVFWLRGRKGERDYRTREWIGGHVLQVQRGVLERDGVGPWEGDEQEIPVLVDGKTVFTLGEEEVVVVEDGKGGGKRSVEGDGGDGKGKVDDNAEGEVEAKNVQEKALLPTSE
;
A
#
# COMPACT_ATOMS: atom_id res chain seq x y z
N MET A 1 -0.27 11.47 10.43
CA MET A 1 -0.65 12.28 9.25
C MET A 1 0.63 12.66 8.54
N ALA A 2 0.81 12.26 7.29
CA ALA A 2 1.95 12.70 6.49
C ALA A 2 1.68 14.12 5.98
N ASP A 3 2.65 15.00 6.13
CA ASP A 3 2.64 16.37 5.61
C ASP A 3 2.59 16.32 4.05
N PRO A 4 1.66 17.02 3.38
CA PRO A 4 1.50 17.02 1.91
C PRO A 4 2.77 17.33 1.11
N ASP A 5 3.79 17.92 1.73
CA ASP A 5 5.06 18.28 1.08
C ASP A 5 6.11 17.15 1.06
N THR A 6 5.76 15.94 1.54
CA THR A 6 6.72 14.83 1.69
C THR A 6 6.74 13.81 0.55
N VAL A 7 5.72 13.82 -0.32
CA VAL A 7 5.52 12.83 -1.39
C VAL A 7 5.68 13.46 -2.76
N PHE A 8 6.42 12.79 -3.65
CA PHE A 8 6.59 13.24 -5.02
C PHE A 8 5.30 13.08 -5.83
N THR A 9 4.83 14.18 -6.42
CA THR A 9 3.76 14.20 -7.42
C THR A 9 4.35 14.45 -8.80
N GLY A 10 4.11 13.55 -9.74
CA GLY A 10 4.72 13.60 -11.06
C GLY A 10 5.06 12.22 -11.61
N VAL A 11 5.84 12.21 -12.69
CA VAL A 11 6.26 10.98 -13.35
C VAL A 11 7.57 10.49 -12.76
N TRP A 12 7.60 9.25 -12.32
CA TRP A 12 8.77 8.54 -11.82
C TRP A 12 8.81 7.12 -12.39
N ARG A 13 9.92 6.42 -12.20
CA ARG A 13 10.10 5.06 -12.74
C ARG A 13 9.89 4.03 -11.64
N ASN A 14 8.86 3.19 -11.74
CA ASN A 14 8.69 1.99 -10.92
C ASN A 14 9.33 0.79 -11.62
N TRP A 15 10.42 0.27 -11.07
CA TRP A 15 11.18 -0.82 -11.67
C TRP A 15 10.51 -2.20 -11.57
N GLU A 16 9.48 -2.36 -10.73
CA GLU A 16 8.71 -3.61 -10.61
C GLU A 16 7.78 -3.86 -11.80
N LEU A 17 7.36 -2.81 -12.50
CA LEU A 17 6.42 -2.91 -13.64
C LEU A 17 7.11 -3.36 -14.94
N GLY A 18 8.39 -3.75 -14.87
CA GLY A 18 9.19 -4.16 -16.02
C GLY A 18 9.54 -3.01 -16.96
N THR A 19 10.35 -3.28 -17.99
CA THR A 19 10.95 -2.26 -18.85
C THR A 19 9.94 -1.41 -19.63
N TRP A 20 8.89 -2.03 -20.19
CA TRP A 20 7.93 -1.37 -21.08
C TRP A 20 6.88 -0.51 -20.37
N SER A 21 6.63 -0.75 -19.08
CA SER A 21 5.59 -0.04 -18.31
C SER A 21 6.11 0.61 -17.02
N SER A 22 7.43 0.78 -16.91
CA SER A 22 8.09 1.32 -15.72
C SER A 22 7.71 2.76 -15.37
N LEU A 23 7.25 3.58 -16.33
CA LEU A 23 6.83 4.96 -16.01
C LEU A 23 5.50 4.97 -15.28
N THR A 24 5.51 5.58 -14.09
CA THR A 24 4.38 5.70 -13.18
C THR A 24 4.14 7.18 -12.88
N VAL A 25 2.89 7.61 -12.83
CA VAL A 25 2.51 8.97 -12.44
C VAL A 25 1.79 8.96 -11.09
N THR A 26 2.31 9.71 -10.13
CA THR A 26 1.69 9.90 -8.81
C THR A 26 0.91 11.21 -8.78
N ILE A 27 -0.35 11.16 -8.34
CA ILE A 27 -1.21 12.33 -8.12
C ILE A 27 -1.98 12.19 -6.80
N PRO A 28 -2.50 13.28 -6.21
CA PRO A 28 -3.40 13.22 -5.06
C PRO A 28 -4.61 12.30 -5.33
N ALA A 29 -5.06 11.56 -4.32
CA ALA A 29 -6.11 10.55 -4.47
C ALA A 29 -7.43 11.13 -5.02
N THR A 30 -7.77 12.36 -4.63
CA THR A 30 -8.96 13.08 -5.15
C THR A 30 -8.86 13.33 -6.65
N GLN A 31 -7.70 13.78 -7.13
CA GLN A 31 -7.45 13.96 -8.57
C GLN A 31 -7.40 12.62 -9.32
N GLY A 32 -6.90 11.56 -8.66
CA GLY A 32 -6.96 10.20 -9.18
C GLY A 32 -8.38 9.72 -9.47
N LEU A 33 -9.35 10.05 -8.60
CA LEU A 33 -10.76 9.72 -8.83
C LEU A 33 -11.33 10.47 -10.05
N TYR A 34 -10.95 11.74 -10.25
CA TYR A 34 -11.35 12.49 -11.45
C TYR A 34 -10.77 11.89 -12.72
N LEU A 35 -9.49 11.47 -12.70
CA LEU A 35 -8.84 10.81 -13.83
C LEU A 35 -9.54 9.50 -14.22
N VAL A 36 -9.82 8.62 -13.24
CA VAL A 36 -10.54 7.36 -13.49
C VAL A 36 -11.95 7.60 -14.02
N SER A 37 -12.64 8.61 -13.50
CA SER A 37 -13.98 9.00 -13.98
C SER A 37 -13.93 9.49 -15.43
N PHE A 38 -12.97 10.36 -15.76
CA PHE A 38 -12.75 10.84 -17.12
C PHE A 38 -12.46 9.68 -18.09
N LEU A 39 -11.56 8.77 -17.73
CA LEU A 39 -11.20 7.63 -18.58
C LEU A 39 -12.37 6.69 -18.82
N THR A 40 -13.22 6.47 -17.81
CA THR A 40 -14.44 5.66 -17.96
C THR A 40 -15.41 6.28 -18.97
N LEU A 41 -15.61 7.61 -18.89
CA LEU A 41 -16.43 8.34 -19.85
C LEU A 41 -15.81 8.32 -21.26
N PHE A 42 -14.49 8.49 -21.36
CA PHE A 42 -13.76 8.45 -22.62
C PHE A 42 -13.88 7.08 -23.30
N VAL A 43 -13.65 5.96 -22.58
CA VAL A 43 -13.81 4.60 -23.11
C VAL A 43 -15.24 4.36 -23.61
N ARG A 44 -16.26 4.85 -22.87
CA ARG A 44 -17.66 4.76 -23.31
C ARG A 44 -17.90 5.54 -24.60
N TRP A 45 -17.36 6.75 -24.70
CA TRP A 45 -17.49 7.59 -25.89
C TRP A 45 -16.78 6.98 -27.10
N SER A 46 -15.53 6.53 -26.96
CA SER A 46 -14.80 5.83 -28.02
C SER A 46 -15.49 4.51 -28.40
N GLY A 47 -16.11 3.79 -27.46
CA GLY A 47 -16.95 2.63 -27.74
C GLY A 47 -18.16 2.96 -28.63
N SER A 48 -18.78 4.12 -28.45
CA SER A 48 -19.86 4.60 -29.34
C SER A 48 -19.34 4.89 -30.75
N ASN A 49 -18.14 5.47 -30.88
CA ASN A 49 -17.50 5.68 -32.18
C ASN A 49 -17.13 4.36 -32.87
N LEU A 50 -16.67 3.36 -32.11
CA LEU A 50 -16.43 2.01 -32.63
C LEU A 50 -17.73 1.39 -33.16
N TRP A 51 -18.85 1.58 -32.45
CA TRP A 51 -20.15 1.16 -32.94
C TRP A 51 -20.52 1.83 -34.27
N SER A 52 -20.31 3.14 -34.40
CA SER A 52 -20.58 3.86 -35.66
C SER A 52 -19.79 3.30 -36.85
N ILE A 53 -18.52 2.91 -36.64
CA ILE A 53 -17.70 2.22 -37.64
C ILE A 53 -18.32 0.87 -38.03
N LEU A 54 -18.72 0.06 -37.03
CA LEU A 54 -19.36 -1.23 -37.26
C LEU A 54 -20.71 -1.08 -37.98
N ALA A 55 -21.50 -0.07 -37.61
CA ALA A 55 -22.78 0.24 -38.23
C ALA A 55 -22.60 0.65 -39.69
N PHE A 56 -21.59 1.47 -39.99
CA PHE A 56 -21.19 1.79 -41.37
C PHE A 56 -20.81 0.52 -42.13
N GLY A 57 -19.93 -0.33 -41.58
CA GLY A 57 -19.53 -1.59 -42.21
C GLY A 57 -20.71 -2.52 -42.49
N MET A 58 -21.61 -2.70 -41.52
CA MET A 58 -22.83 -3.50 -41.66
C MET A 58 -23.78 -2.93 -42.71
N HIS A 59 -23.96 -1.61 -42.73
CA HIS A 59 -24.78 -0.94 -43.74
C HIS A 59 -24.18 -1.20 -45.14
N GLN A 60 -22.89 -0.92 -45.32
CA GLN A 60 -22.17 -1.10 -46.57
C GLN A 60 -22.19 -2.55 -47.07
N TRP A 61 -22.08 -3.52 -46.17
CA TRP A 61 -22.14 -4.94 -46.52
C TRP A 61 -23.54 -5.38 -46.98
N ARG A 62 -24.58 -4.81 -46.37
CA ARG A 62 -25.98 -5.15 -46.65
C ARG A 62 -26.61 -4.35 -47.78
N SER A 63 -25.99 -3.25 -48.18
CA SER A 63 -26.43 -2.38 -49.27
C SER A 63 -26.35 -3.11 -50.61
N THR A 64 -27.48 -3.15 -51.33
CA THR A 64 -27.64 -3.88 -52.60
C THR A 64 -28.56 -3.12 -53.56
N PRO A 65 -28.26 -3.07 -54.87
CA PRO A 65 -29.14 -2.47 -55.87
C PRO A 65 -30.39 -3.33 -56.15
N GLU A 66 -30.44 -4.57 -55.66
CA GLU A 66 -31.62 -5.44 -55.81
C GLU A 66 -32.84 -4.87 -55.05
N PRO A 67 -34.07 -5.01 -55.59
CA PRO A 67 -35.29 -4.62 -54.88
C PRO A 67 -35.41 -5.33 -53.53
N ARG A 68 -35.65 -4.57 -52.46
CA ARG A 68 -35.87 -5.07 -51.09
C ARG A 68 -37.15 -4.48 -50.50
N ASP A 69 -37.63 -5.10 -49.43
CA ASP A 69 -38.85 -4.68 -48.73
C ASP A 69 -38.60 -3.51 -47.77
N GLY A 70 -39.69 -2.88 -47.31
CA GLY A 70 -39.63 -1.74 -46.38
C GLY A 70 -38.87 -2.04 -45.09
N LEU A 71 -38.96 -3.28 -44.58
CA LEU A 71 -38.18 -3.72 -43.40
C LEU A 71 -36.67 -3.63 -43.64
N HIS A 72 -36.18 -3.96 -44.83
CA HIS A 72 -34.75 -3.83 -45.15
C HIS A 72 -34.31 -2.37 -45.11
N HIS A 73 -35.03 -1.49 -45.82
CA HIS A 73 -34.67 -0.08 -45.92
C HIS A 73 -34.78 0.63 -44.57
N GLN A 74 -35.79 0.32 -43.74
CA GLN A 74 -35.87 0.85 -42.37
C GLN A 74 -34.70 0.38 -41.49
N GLN A 75 -34.20 -0.85 -41.67
CA GLN A 75 -32.99 -1.32 -40.97
C GLN A 75 -31.72 -0.57 -41.43
N GLN A 76 -31.58 -0.25 -42.71
CA GLN A 76 -30.47 0.57 -43.22
C GLN A 76 -30.51 2.00 -42.68
N VAL A 77 -31.70 2.61 -42.65
CA VAL A 77 -31.91 3.95 -42.08
C VAL A 77 -31.57 3.96 -40.58
N ILE A 78 -31.92 2.91 -39.82
CA ILE A 78 -31.53 2.80 -38.40
C ILE A 78 -30.01 2.76 -38.25
N LEU A 79 -29.31 1.94 -39.04
CA LEU A 79 -27.85 1.84 -39.01
C LEU A 79 -27.15 3.14 -39.37
N ARG A 80 -27.74 3.92 -40.29
CA ARG A 80 -27.19 5.19 -40.76
C ARG A 80 -27.30 6.33 -39.73
N ASN A 81 -28.41 6.39 -39.00
CA ASN A 81 -28.77 7.59 -38.23
C ASN A 81 -28.62 7.44 -36.72
N ASN A 82 -28.34 6.24 -36.21
CA ASN A 82 -28.16 6.04 -34.77
C ASN A 82 -26.69 5.96 -34.39
N ALA A 83 -26.22 6.95 -33.63
CA ALA A 83 -24.86 7.00 -33.12
C ALA A 83 -24.58 6.00 -31.97
N GLY A 84 -25.60 5.39 -31.37
CA GLY A 84 -25.47 4.50 -30.20
C GLY A 84 -25.98 3.07 -30.44
N SER A 85 -25.20 2.07 -30.04
CA SER A 85 -25.57 0.64 -30.14
C SER A 85 -26.83 0.32 -29.34
N THR A 86 -27.00 0.91 -28.15
CA THR A 86 -28.20 0.71 -27.32
C THR A 86 -29.47 1.22 -28.00
N SER A 87 -29.41 2.38 -28.68
CA SER A 87 -30.57 2.92 -29.39
C SER A 87 -30.90 2.06 -30.60
N VAL A 88 -29.90 1.58 -31.35
CA VAL A 88 -30.12 0.63 -32.45
C VAL A 88 -30.78 -0.65 -31.96
N LEU A 89 -30.30 -1.23 -30.85
CA LEU A 89 -30.87 -2.47 -30.32
C LEU A 89 -32.36 -2.31 -29.99
N TRP A 90 -32.69 -1.20 -29.33
CA TRP A 90 -34.07 -0.85 -28.98
C TRP A 90 -34.95 -0.61 -30.22
N MET A 91 -34.43 0.10 -31.22
CA MET A 91 -35.14 0.40 -32.46
C MET A 91 -35.35 -0.85 -33.30
N VAL A 92 -34.36 -1.75 -33.36
CA VAL A 92 -34.49 -3.06 -34.02
C VAL A 92 -35.53 -3.93 -33.32
N ALA A 93 -35.60 -3.91 -31.98
CA ALA A 93 -36.63 -4.63 -31.25
C ALA A 93 -38.04 -4.10 -31.58
N LYS A 94 -38.24 -2.77 -31.55
CA LYS A 94 -39.51 -2.14 -31.95
C LYS A 94 -39.89 -2.45 -33.39
N LEU A 95 -38.92 -2.36 -34.30
CA LEU A 95 -39.11 -2.62 -35.72
C LEU A 95 -39.52 -4.09 -35.96
N THR A 96 -38.80 -5.02 -35.34
CA THR A 96 -39.10 -6.46 -35.43
C THR A 96 -40.51 -6.75 -34.91
N TRP A 97 -40.90 -6.14 -33.78
CA TRP A 97 -42.25 -6.30 -33.22
C TRP A 97 -43.34 -5.76 -34.15
N ARG A 98 -43.13 -4.58 -34.76
CA ARG A 98 -44.13 -3.95 -35.63
C ARG A 98 -44.29 -4.67 -36.98
N TRP A 99 -43.23 -5.29 -37.49
CA TRP A 99 -43.25 -6.01 -38.76
C TRP A 99 -43.59 -7.49 -38.65
N LYS A 100 -43.76 -8.04 -37.43
CA LYS A 100 -43.84 -9.49 -37.17
C LYS A 100 -44.90 -10.24 -38.00
N ASP A 101 -46.00 -9.57 -38.34
CA ASP A 101 -47.12 -10.14 -39.12
C ASP A 101 -47.20 -9.56 -40.56
N ARG A 102 -46.19 -8.80 -40.99
CA ARG A 102 -46.21 -8.00 -42.24
C ARG A 102 -45.12 -8.37 -43.25
N ALA A 103 -44.10 -9.10 -42.84
CA ALA A 103 -43.01 -9.54 -43.71
C ALA A 103 -42.52 -10.94 -43.33
N ASP A 104 -41.81 -11.59 -44.26
CA ASP A 104 -41.29 -12.93 -44.03
C ASP A 104 -40.03 -12.94 -43.17
N ARG A 105 -39.92 -13.95 -42.30
CA ARG A 105 -38.73 -14.24 -41.48
C ARG A 105 -38.26 -13.04 -40.66
N VAL A 106 -39.18 -12.18 -40.22
CA VAL A 106 -38.92 -10.93 -39.50
C VAL A 106 -38.06 -11.16 -38.26
N TRP A 107 -38.38 -12.17 -37.45
CA TRP A 107 -37.59 -12.53 -36.27
C TRP A 107 -36.15 -12.89 -36.60
N LEU A 108 -35.91 -13.70 -37.64
CA LEU A 108 -34.56 -14.07 -38.07
C LEU A 108 -33.78 -12.86 -38.60
N ARG A 109 -34.43 -11.97 -39.35
CA ARG A 109 -33.82 -10.75 -39.89
C ARG A 109 -33.53 -9.71 -38.82
N GLY A 110 -34.42 -9.57 -37.84
CA GLY A 110 -34.22 -8.78 -36.63
C GLY A 110 -33.06 -9.33 -35.81
N LEU A 111 -33.02 -10.64 -35.56
CA LEU A 111 -31.97 -11.31 -34.81
C LEU A 111 -30.58 -11.15 -35.44
N LYS A 112 -30.47 -11.24 -36.78
CA LYS A 112 -29.22 -10.99 -37.52
C LYS A 112 -28.61 -9.62 -37.25
N LEU A 113 -29.44 -8.61 -36.97
CA LEU A 113 -28.99 -7.25 -36.66
C LEU A 113 -28.88 -7.01 -35.14
N ALA A 114 -29.79 -7.57 -34.36
CA ALA A 114 -29.80 -7.43 -32.90
C ALA A 114 -28.59 -8.13 -32.26
N THR A 115 -28.14 -9.27 -32.79
CA THR A 115 -27.00 -10.03 -32.23
C THR A 115 -25.69 -9.22 -32.21
N PRO A 116 -25.17 -8.71 -33.36
CA PRO A 116 -23.96 -7.89 -33.33
C PRO A 116 -24.15 -6.61 -32.51
N THR A 117 -25.34 -6.02 -32.53
CA THR A 117 -25.64 -4.81 -31.74
C THR A 117 -25.57 -5.09 -30.23
N ALA A 118 -26.19 -6.17 -29.76
CA ALA A 118 -26.18 -6.57 -28.37
C ALA A 118 -24.76 -6.97 -27.91
N LEU A 119 -24.00 -7.66 -28.77
CA LEU A 119 -22.59 -7.96 -28.51
C LEU A 119 -21.77 -6.67 -28.37
N SER A 120 -21.98 -5.67 -29.22
CA SER A 120 -21.32 -4.37 -29.08
C SER A 120 -21.71 -3.64 -27.78
N VAL A 121 -23.00 -3.63 -27.40
CA VAL A 121 -23.43 -3.06 -26.10
C VAL A 121 -22.72 -3.76 -24.94
N GLY A 122 -22.72 -5.09 -24.94
CA GLY A 122 -22.06 -5.89 -23.91
C GLY A 122 -20.55 -5.65 -23.87
N ALA A 123 -19.89 -5.61 -25.03
CA ALA A 123 -18.45 -5.37 -25.14
C ALA A 123 -18.06 -3.96 -24.67
N ILE A 124 -18.84 -2.92 -25.03
CA ILE A 124 -18.59 -1.54 -24.59
C ILE A 124 -18.79 -1.42 -23.08
N ALA A 125 -19.86 -2.02 -22.54
CA ALA A 125 -20.11 -2.02 -21.09
C ALA A 125 -19.01 -2.77 -20.33
N ALA A 126 -18.61 -3.95 -20.82
CA ALA A 126 -17.53 -4.74 -20.24
C ALA A 126 -16.18 -4.00 -20.32
N ALA A 127 -15.87 -3.36 -21.44
CA ALA A 127 -14.65 -2.58 -21.60
C ALA A 127 -14.60 -1.37 -20.65
N ALA A 128 -15.71 -0.64 -20.49
CA ALA A 128 -15.81 0.48 -19.55
C ALA A 128 -15.66 0.03 -18.08
N PHE A 129 -16.21 -1.15 -17.73
CA PHE A 129 -16.03 -1.70 -16.39
C PHE A 129 -14.61 -2.21 -16.17
N LEU A 130 -14.07 -3.01 -17.10
CA LEU A 130 -12.72 -3.55 -17.03
C LEU A 130 -11.64 -2.47 -17.11
N SER A 131 -11.89 -1.34 -17.78
CA SER A 131 -10.95 -0.22 -17.77
C SER A 131 -10.72 0.31 -16.36
N SER A 132 -11.73 0.30 -15.49
CA SER A 132 -11.56 0.69 -14.08
C SER A 132 -10.63 -0.26 -13.31
N GLN A 133 -10.56 -1.54 -13.70
CA GLN A 133 -9.65 -2.53 -13.12
C GLN A 133 -8.25 -2.49 -13.74
N ILE A 134 -8.15 -2.28 -15.06
CA ILE A 134 -6.85 -2.16 -15.75
C ILE A 134 -6.14 -0.87 -15.30
N LEU A 135 -6.90 0.16 -14.93
CA LEU A 135 -6.42 1.41 -14.36
C LEU A 135 -6.35 1.39 -12.83
N THR A 136 -6.32 0.21 -12.19
CA THR A 136 -6.27 0.12 -10.72
C THR A 136 -5.08 0.92 -10.21
N PRO A 137 -5.33 1.99 -9.44
CA PRO A 137 -4.24 2.79 -8.93
C PRO A 137 -3.48 2.00 -7.86
N SER A 138 -2.16 2.09 -7.91
CA SER A 138 -1.31 1.69 -6.80
C SER A 138 -1.31 2.78 -5.73
N ASP A 139 -1.14 2.37 -4.48
CA ASP A 139 -0.84 3.22 -3.32
C ASP A 139 0.66 3.44 -3.11
N PHE A 140 1.53 2.89 -3.98
CA PHE A 140 2.97 3.10 -3.90
C PHE A 140 3.37 4.52 -4.28
N VAL A 141 4.20 5.14 -3.46
CA VAL A 141 4.72 6.49 -3.65
C VAL A 141 6.19 6.58 -3.33
N VAL A 142 6.85 7.59 -3.88
CA VAL A 142 8.26 7.93 -3.62
C VAL A 142 8.39 9.31 -2.96
N PRO A 143 9.50 9.60 -2.27
CA PRO A 143 9.74 10.88 -1.59
C PRO A 143 9.88 12.03 -2.57
N GLN A 144 9.46 13.21 -2.15
CA GLN A 144 9.76 14.45 -2.85
C GLN A 144 11.29 14.67 -2.90
N SER A 145 11.82 14.99 -4.07
CA SER A 145 13.25 15.31 -4.24
C SER A 145 13.61 16.61 -3.50
N GLY A 146 14.80 16.64 -2.89
CA GLY A 146 15.34 17.82 -2.19
C GLY A 146 15.04 17.88 -0.69
N LEU A 147 14.26 16.95 -0.15
CA LEU A 147 14.09 16.81 1.30
C LEU A 147 15.38 16.27 1.95
N PRO A 148 15.68 16.66 3.20
CA PRO A 148 16.79 16.06 3.95
C PRO A 148 16.59 14.55 4.04
N CYS A 149 17.62 13.81 3.63
CA CYS A 149 17.68 12.36 3.71
C CYS A 149 19.08 11.92 4.14
N GLY A 150 19.21 10.67 4.54
CA GLY A 150 20.46 10.10 5.05
C GLY A 150 20.31 9.58 6.46
N TRP A 151 21.44 9.44 7.14
CA TRP A 151 21.48 8.95 8.52
C TRP A 151 21.69 10.11 9.48
N PHE A 152 21.23 9.98 10.72
CA PHE A 152 21.69 10.90 11.76
C PHE A 152 23.19 10.75 11.94
N ALA A 153 23.88 11.86 12.22
CA ALA A 153 25.31 11.87 12.46
C ALA A 153 25.64 10.83 13.54
N ASP A 154 26.55 9.92 13.20
CA ASP A 154 27.09 9.00 14.18
C ASP A 154 27.75 9.85 15.28
N ALA A 155 27.22 9.75 16.50
CA ALA A 155 27.92 10.25 17.67
C ALA A 155 29.02 9.21 18.00
N GLU A 156 30.19 9.67 18.46
CA GLU A 156 31.17 8.76 19.06
C GLU A 156 30.43 7.88 20.08
N PHE A 157 30.41 6.58 19.80
CA PHE A 157 29.33 5.67 20.15
C PHE A 157 29.03 5.67 21.65
N PHE A 158 27.78 5.96 22.02
CA PHE A 158 27.18 5.66 23.33
C PHE A 158 28.09 5.88 24.55
N VAL A 159 28.72 7.05 24.66
CA VAL A 159 29.52 7.31 25.86
C VAL A 159 28.55 7.45 27.04
N ASP A 160 28.78 6.66 28.10
CA ASP A 160 28.17 6.78 29.44
C ASP A 160 28.46 8.14 30.12
N SER A 161 28.73 9.19 29.34
CA SER A 161 29.23 10.47 29.79
C SER A 161 28.48 11.62 29.14
N ILE A 162 28.04 12.56 29.98
CA ILE A 162 27.60 13.88 29.54
C ILE A 162 28.83 14.64 29.07
N HIS A 163 28.86 15.07 27.81
CA HIS A 163 29.98 15.82 27.24
C HIS A 163 29.96 17.27 27.74
N ALA A 164 31.13 17.88 27.86
CA ALA A 164 31.23 19.32 28.13
C ALA A 164 30.76 20.17 26.91
N ASP A 165 30.86 19.62 25.69
CA ASP A 165 30.38 20.25 24.46
C ASP A 165 28.89 19.96 24.26
N ASP A 166 28.08 21.02 24.26
CA ASP A 166 26.63 20.93 24.06
C ASP A 166 26.26 20.43 22.66
N ILE A 167 27.05 20.71 21.62
CA ILE A 167 26.79 20.18 20.27
C ILE A 167 26.94 18.66 20.24
N LEU A 168 27.93 18.11 20.96
CA LEU A 168 28.10 16.67 21.09
C LEU A 168 26.93 16.06 21.87
N ASN A 169 26.48 16.69 22.95
CA ASN A 169 25.28 16.25 23.67
C ASN A 169 24.03 16.28 22.78
N GLN A 170 23.82 17.34 21.99
CA GLN A 170 22.68 17.42 21.06
C GLN A 170 22.72 16.32 19.99
N ARG A 171 23.92 15.96 19.49
CA ARG A 171 24.11 14.83 18.56
C ARG A 171 23.75 13.51 19.21
N SER A 172 24.26 13.25 20.41
CA SER A 172 23.98 12.03 21.18
C SER A 172 22.49 11.91 21.52
N ASP A 173 21.86 12.99 21.97
CA ASP A 173 20.41 13.06 22.22
C ASP A 173 19.61 12.77 20.94
N THR A 174 20.01 13.35 19.80
CA THR A 174 19.34 13.11 18.52
C THR A 174 19.37 11.63 18.16
N LEU A 175 20.55 11.00 18.25
CA LEU A 175 20.71 9.59 17.93
C LEU A 175 19.90 8.70 18.89
N TYR A 176 19.99 8.96 20.20
CA TYR A 176 19.28 8.20 21.23
C TYR A 176 17.75 8.30 21.08
N VAL A 177 17.21 9.53 21.06
CA VAL A 177 15.76 9.75 20.99
C VAL A 177 15.20 9.23 19.66
N SER A 178 15.94 9.38 18.57
CA SER A 178 15.54 8.81 17.28
C SER A 178 15.54 7.29 17.32
N ALA A 179 16.57 6.64 17.87
CA ALA A 179 16.63 5.18 17.99
C ALA A 179 15.47 4.62 18.83
N VAL A 180 15.19 5.24 19.99
CA VAL A 180 14.04 4.87 20.84
C VAL A 180 12.73 5.03 20.08
N SER A 181 12.52 6.19 19.41
CA SER A 181 11.32 6.46 18.60
C SER A 181 11.15 5.46 17.47
N THR A 182 12.23 5.08 16.79
CA THR A 182 12.23 4.08 15.73
C THR A 182 11.78 2.72 16.25
N ILE A 183 12.38 2.25 17.35
CA ILE A 183 12.11 0.90 17.89
C ILE A 183 10.71 0.84 18.52
N GLN A 184 10.26 1.88 19.21
CA GLN A 184 8.89 1.96 19.74
C GLN A 184 7.85 1.86 18.62
N LYS A 185 8.01 2.64 17.54
CA LYS A 185 7.10 2.57 16.38
C LYS A 185 7.19 1.23 15.65
N ALA A 186 8.35 0.59 15.64
CA ALA A 186 8.50 -0.75 15.11
C ALA A 186 7.77 -1.78 15.99
N ALA A 187 7.81 -1.64 17.32
CA ALA A 187 7.07 -2.49 18.26
C ALA A 187 5.55 -2.35 18.09
N GLU A 188 5.04 -1.12 17.93
CA GLU A 188 3.65 -0.86 17.57
C GLU A 188 3.26 -1.54 16.26
N TYR A 189 4.12 -1.44 15.24
CA TYR A 189 3.91 -2.09 13.95
C TYR A 189 3.92 -3.62 14.06
N THR A 190 4.85 -4.20 14.83
CA THR A 190 4.92 -5.65 15.07
C THR A 190 3.63 -6.15 15.74
N ALA A 191 3.17 -5.47 16.80
CA ALA A 191 1.93 -5.80 17.48
C ALA A 191 0.70 -5.72 16.56
N ALA A 192 0.68 -4.75 15.63
CA ALA A 192 -0.45 -4.56 14.71
C ALA A 192 -0.41 -5.49 13.49
N CYS A 193 0.78 -5.82 12.96
CA CYS A 193 0.94 -6.35 11.60
C CYS A 193 1.69 -7.69 11.51
N TYR A 194 2.46 -8.07 12.54
CA TYR A 194 3.15 -9.36 12.61
C TYR A 194 2.41 -10.38 13.48
N GLU A 195 1.63 -9.94 14.49
CA GLU A 195 0.79 -10.83 15.28
C GLU A 195 -0.37 -11.38 14.43
N ARG A 196 -0.56 -12.72 14.41
CA ARG A 196 -1.53 -13.41 13.55
C ARG A 196 -3.00 -13.13 13.86
N GLN A 197 -3.33 -12.55 15.02
CA GLN A 197 -4.69 -12.57 15.55
C GLN A 197 -5.42 -11.23 15.66
N THR A 198 -4.76 -10.08 15.50
CA THR A 198 -5.36 -8.85 16.05
C THR A 198 -5.95 -7.89 15.03
N ASN A 199 -5.36 -7.59 13.86
CA ASN A 199 -5.95 -6.56 12.99
C ASN A 199 -5.58 -6.71 11.49
N GLU A 200 -6.42 -7.37 10.68
CA GLU A 200 -6.34 -7.25 9.21
C GLU A 200 -6.63 -5.83 8.70
N TYR A 201 -7.24 -4.97 9.52
CA TYR A 201 -7.73 -3.64 9.13
C TYR A 201 -6.88 -2.47 9.63
N SER A 202 -5.73 -2.71 10.28
CA SER A 202 -4.90 -1.59 10.74
C SER A 202 -4.29 -0.86 9.55
N SER A 203 -4.58 0.44 9.43
CA SER A 203 -3.96 1.31 8.41
C SER A 203 -2.44 1.41 8.56
N LEU A 204 -1.89 1.04 9.72
CA LEU A 204 -0.44 0.96 9.93
C LEU A 204 0.17 -0.08 9.00
N CYS A 205 -0.51 -1.21 8.76
CA CYS A 205 0.01 -2.32 7.96
C CYS A 205 0.15 -2.02 6.45
N SER A 206 -0.37 -0.87 6.00
CA SER A 206 -0.18 -0.33 4.66
C SER A 206 0.85 0.81 4.64
N THR A 207 1.91 0.72 5.44
CA THR A 207 3.02 1.71 5.44
C THR A 207 4.19 1.23 4.58
N TYR A 208 4.63 -0.01 4.77
CA TYR A 208 5.75 -0.62 4.05
C TYR A 208 5.29 -1.38 2.80
N VAL A 209 6.23 -1.71 1.91
CA VAL A 209 5.93 -2.43 0.67
C VAL A 209 5.39 -3.83 0.97
N ALA A 210 6.13 -4.60 1.77
CA ALA A 210 5.68 -5.84 2.37
C ALA A 210 5.02 -5.58 3.73
N ARG A 211 3.85 -6.18 3.97
CA ARG A 211 3.13 -6.06 5.25
C ARG A 211 3.98 -6.57 6.42
N ASN A 212 4.56 -7.75 6.26
CA ASN A 212 5.47 -8.36 7.21
C ASN A 212 6.52 -9.19 6.45
N ILE A 213 7.61 -9.54 7.12
CA ILE A 213 8.63 -10.45 6.61
C ILE A 213 8.48 -11.76 7.40
N PRO A 214 7.87 -12.80 6.80
CA PRO A 214 7.63 -14.06 7.50
C PRO A 214 8.94 -14.81 7.72
N ALA A 215 9.10 -15.41 8.90
CA ALA A 215 10.21 -16.30 9.20
C ALA A 215 9.73 -17.76 9.33
N THR A 216 10.56 -18.69 8.86
CA THR A 216 10.40 -20.11 9.14
C THR A 216 10.99 -20.45 10.50
N ALA A 217 10.26 -21.22 11.30
CA ALA A 217 10.68 -21.61 12.64
C ALA A 217 11.03 -23.10 12.70
N ASN A 218 12.20 -23.42 13.25
CA ASN A 218 12.64 -24.76 13.59
C ASN A 218 12.85 -24.85 15.10
N THR A 219 11.97 -25.56 15.80
CA THR A 219 11.95 -25.68 17.27
C THR A 219 12.86 -26.80 17.80
N THR A 220 13.54 -27.52 16.93
CA THR A 220 14.42 -28.65 17.27
C THR A 220 15.87 -28.39 16.86
N ALA A 221 16.28 -27.12 16.79
CA ALA A 221 17.64 -26.77 16.44
C ALA A 221 18.62 -27.09 17.58
N SER A 222 19.89 -27.28 17.24
CA SER A 222 20.95 -27.50 18.23
C SER A 222 21.23 -26.24 19.04
N CYS A 223 21.68 -26.42 20.29
CA CYS A 223 22.16 -25.33 21.14
C CYS A 223 23.20 -24.48 20.38
N PRO A 224 23.07 -23.15 20.32
CA PRO A 224 23.96 -22.29 19.55
C PRO A 224 25.31 -22.01 20.23
N PHE A 225 25.50 -22.43 21.49
CA PHE A 225 26.73 -22.24 22.26
C PHE A 225 27.39 -23.56 22.59
N GLY A 226 28.73 -23.55 22.65
CA GLY A 226 29.54 -24.61 23.26
C GLY A 226 29.41 -25.98 22.57
N ALA A 227 30.49 -26.49 22.00
CA ALA A 227 30.54 -27.88 21.53
C ALA A 227 30.69 -28.91 22.66
N THR A 228 30.53 -28.49 23.93
CA THR A 228 30.80 -29.30 25.11
C THR A 228 29.62 -30.22 25.44
N THR A 229 29.95 -31.38 26.01
CA THR A 229 28.97 -32.35 26.53
C THR A 229 29.12 -32.41 28.06
N PRO A 230 28.06 -32.19 28.84
CA PRO A 230 26.66 -31.89 28.44
C PRO A 230 26.47 -30.46 27.90
N SER A 231 25.41 -30.25 27.11
CA SER A 231 25.05 -28.94 26.57
C SER A 231 24.67 -27.96 27.69
N ILE A 232 25.04 -26.69 27.53
CA ILE A 232 24.68 -25.63 28.47
C ILE A 232 23.21 -25.17 28.34
N CYS A 233 22.60 -25.41 27.18
CA CYS A 233 21.21 -25.06 26.93
C CYS A 233 20.27 -26.00 27.68
N SER A 234 19.21 -25.44 28.25
CA SER A 234 18.20 -26.21 29.01
C SER A 234 17.20 -26.93 28.11
N THR A 235 17.05 -26.49 26.86
CA THR A 235 16.14 -27.09 25.86
C THR A 235 16.79 -27.11 24.47
N PRO A 236 16.21 -27.83 23.50
CA PRO A 236 16.49 -27.57 22.08
C PRO A 236 16.30 -26.08 21.76
N ALA A 237 17.10 -25.59 20.81
CA ALA A 237 17.05 -24.21 20.38
C ALA A 237 15.91 -23.97 19.39
N LEU A 238 15.45 -22.73 19.36
CA LEU A 238 14.57 -22.19 18.33
C LEU A 238 15.43 -21.47 17.30
N GLN A 239 15.37 -21.92 16.04
CA GLN A 239 15.96 -21.22 14.92
C GLN A 239 14.86 -20.55 14.08
N LEU A 240 15.04 -19.26 13.81
CA LEU A 240 14.18 -18.41 13.01
C LEU A 240 14.95 -17.94 11.78
N ASP A 241 14.46 -18.29 10.62
CA ASP A 241 15.07 -17.97 9.34
C ASP A 241 14.11 -17.12 8.50
N SER A 242 14.53 -15.90 8.20
CA SER A 242 13.78 -14.94 7.39
C SER A 242 13.70 -15.30 5.90
N GLY A 243 14.51 -16.26 5.43
CA GLY A 243 14.74 -16.45 4.01
C GLY A 243 15.50 -15.27 3.39
N PHE A 244 15.56 -15.20 2.06
CA PHE A 244 16.19 -14.07 1.37
C PHE A 244 15.21 -12.91 1.23
N ILE A 245 15.54 -11.81 1.90
CA ILE A 245 14.84 -10.53 1.87
C ILE A 245 15.48 -9.66 0.80
N SER A 246 14.72 -9.36 -0.26
CA SER A 246 15.17 -8.47 -1.35
C SER A 246 14.95 -7.00 -1.00
N ALA A 247 15.96 -6.16 -1.26
CA ALA A 247 15.90 -4.72 -1.06
C ALA A 247 14.75 -4.09 -1.85
N ALA A 248 14.54 -4.55 -3.09
CA ALA A 248 13.48 -4.04 -3.94
C ALA A 248 12.09 -4.49 -3.48
N SER A 249 11.85 -5.80 -3.43
CA SER A 249 10.50 -6.36 -3.28
C SER A 249 9.98 -6.33 -1.84
N HIS A 250 10.86 -6.43 -0.84
CA HIS A 250 10.44 -6.50 0.57
C HIS A 250 10.61 -5.17 1.30
N LEU A 251 11.67 -4.42 0.98
CA LEU A 251 12.05 -3.19 1.67
C LEU A 251 11.72 -1.90 0.89
N GLY A 252 11.36 -2.03 -0.39
CA GLY A 252 10.86 -0.93 -1.21
C GLY A 252 11.94 -0.06 -1.86
N ILE A 253 13.22 -0.45 -1.84
CA ILE A 253 14.26 0.28 -2.56
C ILE A 253 14.01 0.11 -4.07
N ASN A 254 13.61 1.17 -4.76
CA ASN A 254 13.18 1.12 -6.15
C ASN A 254 14.37 1.15 -7.11
N ILE A 255 14.90 -0.05 -7.35
CA ILE A 255 16.05 -0.32 -8.21
C ILE A 255 15.69 -1.33 -9.27
N SER A 256 16.46 -1.36 -10.35
CA SER A 256 16.29 -2.35 -11.41
C SER A 256 16.65 -3.76 -10.90
N PRO A 257 16.04 -4.83 -11.46
CA PRO A 257 16.25 -6.19 -10.96
C PRO A 257 17.71 -6.68 -10.97
N ASP A 258 18.53 -6.17 -11.89
CA ASP A 258 19.97 -6.46 -12.00
C ASP A 258 20.81 -5.79 -10.90
N GLN A 259 20.26 -4.78 -10.24
CA GLN A 259 20.91 -4.05 -9.14
C GLN A 259 20.37 -4.46 -7.77
N ASP A 260 19.44 -5.42 -7.72
CA ASP A 260 18.85 -5.87 -6.46
C ASP A 260 19.88 -6.59 -5.59
N VAL A 261 19.88 -6.25 -4.30
CA VAL A 261 20.69 -6.89 -3.28
C VAL A 261 19.73 -7.48 -2.27
N SER A 262 19.97 -8.73 -1.89
CA SER A 262 19.19 -9.41 -0.88
C SER A 262 20.06 -9.79 0.31
N PHE A 263 19.43 -9.96 1.46
CA PHE A 263 20.09 -10.51 2.63
C PHE A 263 19.20 -11.53 3.32
N ARG A 264 19.79 -12.41 4.11
CA ARG A 264 19.11 -13.38 4.96
C ARG A 264 19.62 -13.24 6.37
N LYS A 265 18.69 -13.12 7.32
CA LYS A 265 18.96 -13.15 8.75
C LYS A 265 18.48 -14.46 9.34
N VAL A 266 19.36 -15.15 10.07
CA VAL A 266 19.00 -16.33 10.87
C VAL A 266 19.33 -16.06 12.33
N THR A 267 18.32 -16.22 13.19
CA THR A 267 18.46 -16.09 14.64
C THR A 267 18.26 -17.45 15.28
N THR A 268 19.20 -17.91 16.13
CA THR A 268 19.04 -19.16 16.90
C THR A 268 19.14 -18.87 18.38
N CYS A 269 18.09 -19.16 19.15
CA CYS A 269 18.01 -18.85 20.58
C CYS A 269 17.71 -20.10 21.42
N ALA A 270 18.27 -20.17 22.62
CA ALA A 270 17.95 -21.19 23.61
C ALA A 270 18.11 -20.67 25.05
N PRO A 271 17.22 -21.08 25.98
CA PRO A 271 17.37 -20.77 27.39
C PRO A 271 18.55 -21.54 28.00
N PHE A 272 19.23 -20.93 28.97
CA PHE A 272 20.31 -21.53 29.75
C PHE A 272 20.24 -21.10 31.22
N SER A 273 20.74 -21.96 32.11
CA SER A 273 20.82 -21.65 33.53
C SER A 273 22.10 -20.89 33.85
N LEU A 274 21.98 -19.90 34.74
CA LEU A 274 23.10 -19.14 35.28
C LEU A 274 23.65 -19.73 36.58
N ASP A 275 23.09 -20.82 37.10
CA ASP A 275 23.42 -21.36 38.43
C ASP A 275 24.89 -21.74 38.56
N LYS A 276 25.49 -22.27 37.48
CA LYS A 276 26.92 -22.61 37.43
C LYS A 276 27.84 -21.40 37.63
N TYR A 277 27.37 -20.22 37.25
CA TYR A 277 28.12 -18.96 37.31
C TYR A 277 27.79 -18.15 38.56
N ALA A 278 26.85 -18.61 39.37
CA ALA A 278 26.36 -17.90 40.54
C ALA A 278 27.19 -18.23 41.79
N SER A 279 27.46 -17.22 42.60
CA SER A 279 27.91 -17.40 43.98
C SER A 279 26.76 -17.83 44.87
N ASP A 280 27.09 -18.34 46.07
CA ASP A 280 26.15 -18.32 47.19
C ASP A 280 25.81 -16.87 47.57
N TRP A 281 24.72 -16.70 48.32
CA TRP A 281 24.38 -15.41 48.92
C TRP A 281 25.44 -15.02 49.96
N GLN A 282 26.01 -13.83 49.82
CA GLN A 282 27.08 -13.32 50.67
C GLN A 282 26.70 -11.94 51.18
N THR A 283 27.04 -11.62 52.44
CA THR A 283 26.94 -10.25 52.94
C THR A 283 27.88 -9.34 52.15
N TRP A 284 27.50 -8.07 51.97
CA TRP A 284 28.35 -7.09 51.29
C TRP A 284 29.78 -7.14 51.82
N GLN A 285 30.72 -7.51 50.96
CA GLN A 285 32.15 -7.33 51.22
C GLN A 285 32.53 -5.98 50.61
N ASP A 286 33.25 -5.15 51.37
CA ASP A 286 33.68 -3.80 50.96
C ASP A 286 34.25 -3.80 49.53
N GLY A 287 33.39 -3.47 48.56
CA GLY A 287 33.79 -3.19 47.20
C GLY A 287 34.38 -1.78 47.10
N PRO A 288 34.97 -1.41 45.95
CA PRO A 288 35.45 -0.05 45.71
C PRO A 288 34.34 1.01 45.73
N GLU A 289 33.06 0.61 45.66
CA GLU A 289 31.90 1.48 45.83
C GLU A 289 31.65 1.79 47.31
N LYS A 290 31.81 3.05 47.71
CA LYS A 290 31.37 3.53 49.03
C LYS A 290 29.87 3.35 49.16
N ASP A 291 29.43 2.55 50.14
CA ASP A 291 28.04 2.50 50.60
C ASP A 291 27.59 3.92 51.00
N PRO A 292 26.72 4.60 50.22
CA PRO A 292 26.22 5.92 50.55
C PRO A 292 25.23 5.79 51.71
N GLY A 293 25.74 5.77 52.94
CA GLY A 293 24.93 5.84 54.16
C GLY A 293 24.84 4.55 55.00
N GLY A 294 25.56 3.48 54.66
CA GLY A 294 25.52 2.23 55.43
C GLY A 294 24.26 1.40 55.19
N ILE A 295 23.54 1.67 54.10
CA ILE A 295 22.24 1.07 53.76
C ILE A 295 22.45 -0.38 53.26
N TYR A 296 23.60 -0.69 52.67
CA TYR A 296 23.86 -1.95 51.98
C TYR A 296 24.65 -2.96 52.81
N GLN A 297 25.14 -2.59 54.00
CA GLN A 297 25.93 -3.47 54.88
C GLN A 297 25.13 -4.68 55.41
N SER A 298 23.81 -4.57 55.54
CA SER A 298 22.93 -5.68 55.94
C SER A 298 22.36 -6.49 54.77
N SER A 299 22.55 -6.05 53.53
CA SER A 299 22.01 -6.72 52.34
C SER A 299 22.85 -7.95 51.99
N LEU A 300 22.17 -9.01 51.56
CA LEU A 300 22.80 -10.17 50.93
C LEU A 300 22.90 -9.91 49.44
N TRP A 301 24.04 -10.29 48.86
CA TRP A 301 24.35 -10.13 47.45
C TRP A 301 24.65 -11.48 46.83
N LYS A 302 24.18 -11.66 45.60
CA LYS A 302 24.47 -12.81 44.76
C LYS A 302 25.20 -12.32 43.52
N TYR A 303 26.40 -12.85 43.30
CA TYR A 303 27.28 -12.46 42.22
C TYR A 303 27.24 -13.51 41.13
N TYR A 304 27.31 -13.07 39.87
CA TYR A 304 27.36 -13.92 38.70
C TYR A 304 28.65 -13.63 37.94
N ASN A 305 29.42 -14.66 37.61
CA ASN A 305 30.66 -14.52 36.86
C ASN A 305 30.58 -15.25 35.51
N ILE A 306 30.13 -14.54 34.48
CA ILE A 306 29.97 -15.03 33.10
C ILE A 306 31.06 -14.49 32.16
N PHE A 307 31.77 -13.44 32.58
CA PHE A 307 32.86 -12.80 31.85
C PHE A 307 34.20 -13.11 32.51
N GLN A 308 35.17 -13.51 31.71
CA GLN A 308 36.53 -13.77 32.16
C GLN A 308 37.19 -12.46 32.66
N ASN A 309 38.16 -12.60 33.57
CA ASN A 309 38.96 -11.50 34.13
C ASN A 309 38.16 -10.41 34.88
N LYS A 310 36.90 -10.67 35.24
CA LYS A 310 36.14 -9.85 36.20
C LYS A 310 35.91 -10.59 37.51
N THR A 311 35.85 -9.84 38.61
CA THR A 311 35.49 -10.36 39.94
C THR A 311 34.02 -10.78 39.99
N PHE A 312 33.16 -10.02 39.32
CA PHE A 312 31.79 -10.36 39.01
C PHE A 312 31.38 -9.67 37.71
N SER A 313 30.44 -10.29 37.00
CA SER A 313 29.78 -9.74 35.82
C SER A 313 28.52 -8.98 36.19
N ILE A 314 27.72 -9.57 37.08
CA ILE A 314 26.42 -9.06 37.51
C ILE A 314 26.29 -9.34 39.00
N LYS A 315 25.61 -8.45 39.71
CA LYS A 315 25.28 -8.62 41.13
C LYS A 315 23.82 -8.28 41.35
N TYR A 316 23.14 -9.08 42.15
CA TYR A 316 21.78 -8.81 42.61
C TYR A 316 21.77 -8.80 44.13
N SER A 317 21.07 -7.83 44.71
CA SER A 317 20.82 -7.79 46.15
C SER A 317 19.51 -8.50 46.45
N ASN A 318 19.39 -9.08 47.63
CA ASN A 318 18.10 -9.57 48.14
C ASN A 318 17.10 -8.42 48.36
N ASP A 319 17.56 -7.17 48.45
CA ASP A 319 16.71 -5.98 48.51
C ASP A 319 16.33 -5.45 47.12
N SER A 320 16.84 -6.04 46.02
CA SER A 320 16.51 -5.59 44.66
C SER A 320 15.00 -5.68 44.36
N ALA A 321 14.28 -6.61 44.99
CA ALA A 321 12.82 -6.71 44.88
C ALA A 321 12.07 -5.56 45.59
N PHE A 322 12.68 -4.95 46.61
CA PHE A 322 12.10 -3.83 47.34
C PHE A 322 12.24 -2.51 46.58
N TRP A 323 13.42 -2.30 45.99
CA TRP A 323 13.75 -1.04 45.32
C TRP A 323 13.36 -1.01 43.84
N SER A 324 12.98 -2.14 43.26
CA SER A 324 12.57 -2.19 41.86
C SER A 324 11.05 -2.16 41.70
N PRO A 325 10.50 -1.18 40.96
CA PRO A 325 9.09 -1.21 40.56
C PRO A 325 8.81 -2.16 39.39
N LEU A 326 9.81 -2.86 38.85
CA LEU A 326 9.70 -3.67 37.63
C LEU A 326 9.63 -5.17 37.97
N GLY A 327 8.59 -5.86 37.48
CA GLY A 327 8.49 -7.32 37.64
C GLY A 327 9.45 -8.11 36.76
N TYR A 328 9.93 -7.50 35.68
CA TYR A 328 10.97 -8.06 34.82
C TYR A 328 12.07 -7.01 34.62
N GLN A 329 13.32 -7.41 34.77
CA GLN A 329 14.46 -6.61 34.33
C GLN A 329 15.31 -7.41 33.36
N LEU A 330 15.70 -6.76 32.27
CA LEU A 330 16.58 -7.34 31.27
C LEU A 330 17.96 -6.71 31.35
N GLY A 331 18.99 -7.55 31.42
CA GLY A 331 20.35 -7.21 31.05
C GLY A 331 20.67 -7.81 29.69
N VAL A 332 21.47 -7.15 28.87
CA VAL A 332 21.91 -7.70 27.58
C VAL A 332 23.40 -7.47 27.38
N SER A 333 24.06 -8.51 26.88
CA SER A 333 25.45 -8.45 26.42
C SER A 333 25.53 -8.97 25.01
N ALA A 334 26.40 -8.37 24.19
CA ALA A 334 26.70 -8.85 22.85
C ALA A 334 28.19 -9.12 22.69
N ILE A 335 28.51 -10.10 21.85
CA ILE A 335 29.85 -10.36 21.33
C ILE A 335 29.68 -10.38 19.82
N PHE A 336 30.23 -9.39 19.14
CA PHE A 336 30.12 -9.31 17.69
C PHE A 336 31.26 -10.07 17.02
N ASP A 337 30.95 -10.74 15.91
CA ASP A 337 31.96 -11.40 15.08
C ASP A 337 32.85 -10.33 14.39
N GLY A 338 34.08 -10.69 14.05
CA GLY A 338 35.02 -9.82 13.35
C GLY A 338 35.93 -8.99 14.26
N ASP A 339 36.84 -8.26 13.61
CA ASP A 339 37.99 -7.61 14.28
C ASP A 339 37.98 -6.07 14.14
N SER A 340 36.83 -5.49 13.78
CA SER A 340 36.73 -4.03 13.65
C SER A 340 36.83 -3.35 15.03
N PRO A 341 37.32 -2.09 15.09
CA PRO A 341 37.36 -1.33 16.33
C PRO A 341 36.00 -1.29 17.06
N GLU A 342 34.91 -1.16 16.30
CA GLU A 342 33.55 -1.12 16.82
C GLU A 342 33.11 -2.48 17.38
N ALA A 343 33.42 -3.59 16.69
CA ALA A 343 33.10 -4.93 17.17
C ALA A 343 33.86 -5.26 18.47
N ARG A 344 35.14 -4.86 18.56
CA ARG A 344 35.97 -5.02 19.76
C ARG A 344 35.42 -4.25 20.95
N TYR A 345 35.03 -2.99 20.76
CA TYR A 345 34.46 -2.15 21.82
C TYR A 345 33.28 -2.82 22.55
N PHE A 346 32.37 -3.46 21.81
CA PHE A 346 31.25 -4.20 22.40
C PHE A 346 31.64 -5.57 22.99
N SER A 347 32.79 -6.11 22.57
CA SER A 347 33.26 -7.48 22.87
C SER A 347 34.50 -7.50 23.78
N ASP A 348 34.82 -6.38 24.44
CA ASP A 348 36.09 -6.15 25.15
C ASP A 348 36.37 -7.12 26.31
N VAL A 349 35.38 -7.92 26.73
CA VAL A 349 35.53 -8.90 27.82
C VAL A 349 35.14 -10.30 27.33
N PRO A 350 36.09 -11.26 27.28
CA PRO A 350 35.79 -12.63 26.86
C PRO A 350 34.74 -13.26 27.76
N VAL A 351 33.77 -13.96 27.17
CA VAL A 351 32.78 -14.77 27.89
C VAL A 351 33.35 -16.16 28.17
N GLU A 352 32.80 -16.84 29.17
CA GLU A 352 33.10 -18.24 29.45
C GLU A 352 33.00 -19.13 28.19
N PRO A 353 33.99 -20.00 27.88
CA PRO A 353 34.08 -20.69 26.59
C PRO A 353 32.84 -21.53 26.21
N GLU A 354 32.12 -22.05 27.21
CA GLU A 354 30.89 -22.83 27.02
C GLU A 354 29.73 -21.97 26.51
N LEU A 355 29.76 -20.68 26.82
CA LEU A 355 28.87 -19.65 26.32
C LEU A 355 29.55 -18.90 25.17
N THR A 356 30.29 -19.56 24.29
CA THR A 356 30.82 -18.93 23.07
C THR A 356 30.36 -19.68 21.82
N THR A 357 30.22 -18.94 20.71
CA THR A 357 29.97 -19.48 19.37
C THR A 357 31.19 -19.27 18.47
N ARG A 358 31.34 -20.11 17.44
CA ARG A 358 32.36 -19.94 16.40
C ARG A 358 31.82 -19.23 15.15
N THR A 359 30.52 -18.96 15.08
CA THR A 359 29.86 -18.43 13.90
C THR A 359 28.74 -17.48 14.31
N GLY A 360 28.78 -16.24 13.80
CA GLY A 360 27.73 -15.24 14.02
C GLY A 360 27.97 -14.33 15.23
N ASP A 361 27.15 -13.29 15.30
CA ASP A 361 27.09 -12.40 16.46
C ASP A 361 26.36 -13.14 17.60
N GLN A 362 26.89 -13.04 18.80
CA GLN A 362 26.36 -13.68 19.98
C GLN A 362 25.71 -12.66 20.90
N LEU A 363 24.57 -13.03 21.48
CA LEU A 363 23.85 -12.23 22.45
C LEU A 363 23.43 -13.06 23.65
N LEU A 364 23.61 -12.51 24.85
CA LEU A 364 23.12 -13.06 26.10
C LEU A 364 22.11 -12.08 26.68
N ILE A 365 20.85 -12.49 26.72
CA ILE A 365 19.75 -11.74 27.33
C ILE A 365 19.46 -12.36 28.69
N LEU A 366 19.59 -11.58 29.75
CA LEU A 366 19.54 -12.03 31.12
C LEU A 366 18.28 -11.46 31.76
N LEU A 367 17.46 -12.33 32.32
CA LEU A 367 16.19 -11.98 32.93
C LEU A 367 16.30 -12.08 34.44
N GLN A 368 16.16 -10.95 35.13
CA GLN A 368 15.79 -10.94 36.54
C GLN A 368 14.26 -10.94 36.61
N ASN A 369 13.69 -12.07 37.01
CA ASN A 369 12.24 -12.25 37.13
C ASN A 369 11.83 -12.05 38.58
N LEU A 370 11.14 -10.94 38.87
CA LEU A 370 10.60 -10.61 40.19
C LEU A 370 9.09 -10.86 40.28
N ALA A 371 8.46 -11.27 39.18
CA ALA A 371 7.03 -11.54 39.11
C ALA A 371 6.63 -12.74 39.98
N MET A 372 5.43 -12.67 40.54
CA MET A 372 4.75 -13.73 41.29
C MET A 372 3.56 -14.22 40.46
N TYR A 373 3.50 -15.53 40.22
CA TYR A 373 2.47 -16.10 39.34
C TYR A 373 1.30 -16.68 40.13
N SER A 374 0.09 -16.54 39.58
CA SER A 374 -1.11 -17.14 40.19
C SER A 374 -1.15 -18.67 40.07
N ASP A 375 -0.40 -19.24 39.13
CA ASP A 375 -0.33 -20.67 38.80
C ASP A 375 1.12 -21.04 38.42
N PRO A 376 1.50 -22.34 38.46
CA PRO A 376 2.87 -22.75 38.16
C PRO A 376 3.25 -22.48 36.70
N VAL A 377 4.47 -21.96 36.50
CA VAL A 377 5.06 -21.71 35.18
C VAL A 377 6.19 -22.70 34.91
N THR A 378 6.03 -23.51 33.87
CA THR A 378 6.99 -24.53 33.45
C THR A 378 7.95 -24.07 32.35
N ASP A 379 7.75 -22.87 31.80
CA ASP A 379 8.64 -22.28 30.80
C ASP A 379 10.11 -22.25 31.31
N PRO A 380 11.09 -22.76 30.56
CA PRO A 380 12.49 -22.82 31.02
C PRO A 380 13.13 -21.47 31.35
N TRP A 381 12.72 -20.38 30.72
CA TRP A 381 13.30 -19.05 30.95
C TRP A 381 12.59 -18.31 32.10
N PHE A 382 11.27 -18.48 32.20
CA PHE A 382 10.41 -17.85 33.23
C PHE A 382 10.11 -18.75 34.44
N ASN A 383 10.72 -19.94 34.52
CA ASN A 383 10.36 -21.04 35.42
C ASN A 383 9.99 -20.59 36.84
N ALA A 384 8.77 -20.89 37.26
CA ALA A 384 8.23 -20.57 38.57
C ALA A 384 7.28 -21.69 39.03
N THR A 385 7.83 -22.74 39.64
CA THR A 385 7.05 -23.93 40.04
C THR A 385 6.95 -24.09 41.56
N SER A 386 7.70 -23.31 42.33
CA SER A 386 7.74 -23.37 43.79
C SER A 386 6.85 -22.30 44.43
N GLN A 387 6.07 -22.69 45.44
CA GLN A 387 5.35 -21.75 46.30
C GLN A 387 6.23 -21.19 47.43
N ASN A 388 7.44 -21.73 47.60
CA ASN A 388 8.46 -21.18 48.49
C ASN A 388 9.43 -20.33 47.67
N ASP A 389 9.68 -19.10 48.11
CA ASP A 389 10.71 -18.25 47.50
C ASP A 389 12.11 -18.73 47.92
N THR A 390 12.70 -19.59 47.08
CA THR A 390 14.06 -20.12 47.29
C THR A 390 15.16 -19.12 46.96
N ARG A 391 14.81 -17.98 46.36
CA ARG A 391 15.76 -16.93 45.97
C ARG A 391 16.19 -16.08 47.16
N GLY A 392 15.39 -16.01 48.22
CA GLY A 392 15.71 -15.22 49.41
C GLY A 392 15.33 -13.74 49.32
N TYR A 393 14.48 -13.37 48.35
CA TYR A 393 13.94 -12.00 48.23
C TYR A 393 12.91 -11.70 49.32
N TYR A 394 12.10 -12.71 49.66
CA TYR A 394 10.96 -12.56 50.57
C TYR A 394 11.15 -13.29 51.91
N SER A 395 12.33 -13.86 52.18
CA SER A 395 12.60 -14.69 53.37
C SER A 395 13.29 -13.97 54.53
N ASN A 396 13.61 -12.67 54.41
CA ASN A 396 14.41 -11.95 55.41
C ASN A 396 13.57 -11.04 56.31
N THR A 397 14.00 -10.90 57.57
CA THR A 397 13.40 -10.08 58.64
C THR A 397 13.48 -8.57 58.40
N SER A 398 14.10 -8.12 57.29
CA SER A 398 14.18 -6.71 56.88
C SER A 398 12.82 -6.10 56.50
N TRP A 399 11.89 -6.92 56.02
CA TRP A 399 10.50 -6.51 55.73
C TRP A 399 9.72 -6.09 56.99
N GLU A 400 10.02 -6.69 58.14
CA GLU A 400 9.40 -6.32 59.42
C GLU A 400 9.97 -5.00 59.98
N GLN A 401 11.22 -4.65 59.64
CA GLN A 401 11.89 -3.46 60.16
C GLN A 401 11.62 -2.19 59.34
N SER A 402 11.30 -2.31 58.04
CA SER A 402 11.08 -1.15 57.15
C SER A 402 9.67 -0.56 57.23
N GLY A 403 8.73 -1.22 57.92
CA GLY A 403 7.32 -0.79 57.97
C GLY A 403 6.58 -0.91 56.62
N ALA A 404 7.25 -1.40 55.57
CA ALA A 404 6.65 -1.72 54.29
C ALA A 404 5.91 -3.06 54.40
N TYR A 405 4.64 -2.99 54.78
CA TYR A 405 3.76 -4.14 54.88
C TYR A 405 3.55 -4.73 53.47
N PHE A 406 4.38 -5.69 53.06
CA PHE A 406 3.99 -6.65 52.04
C PHE A 406 2.96 -7.55 52.72
N PRO A 407 1.66 -7.50 52.35
CA PRO A 407 0.67 -8.31 53.03
C PRO A 407 1.05 -9.78 52.81
N SER A 408 1.30 -10.52 53.87
CA SER A 408 1.49 -11.99 53.80
C SER A 408 0.29 -12.71 53.17
N SER A 409 -0.86 -12.01 53.05
CA SER A 409 -2.03 -12.43 52.29
C SER A 409 -1.93 -12.27 50.77
N MET A 410 -0.95 -11.53 50.23
CA MET A 410 -0.70 -11.41 48.77
C MET A 410 0.21 -12.52 48.23
N SER A 411 1.02 -13.15 49.09
CA SER A 411 1.92 -14.25 48.71
C SER A 411 1.33 -15.65 48.96
N SER A 412 0.20 -15.76 49.66
CA SER A 412 -0.40 -17.06 49.97
C SER A 412 -0.91 -17.74 48.69
N GLY A 413 -0.21 -18.79 48.27
CA GLY A 413 -0.53 -19.58 47.06
C GLY A 413 0.14 -19.09 45.78
N ALA A 414 0.95 -18.03 45.82
CA ALA A 414 1.69 -17.57 44.66
C ALA A 414 2.88 -18.48 44.32
N TYR A 415 3.23 -18.55 43.05
CA TYR A 415 4.39 -19.28 42.54
C TYR A 415 5.55 -18.30 42.26
N PHE A 416 6.72 -18.62 42.80
CA PHE A 416 7.91 -17.81 42.71
C PHE A 416 8.89 -18.37 41.69
N PRO A 417 9.60 -17.49 40.95
CA PRO A 417 10.69 -17.88 40.06
C PRO A 417 11.74 -18.74 40.75
N SER A 418 12.19 -19.78 40.07
CA SER A 418 13.11 -20.79 40.64
C SER A 418 14.55 -20.30 40.77
N ALA A 419 14.94 -19.26 40.00
CA ALA A 419 16.27 -18.67 40.01
C ALA A 419 16.19 -17.15 40.12
N VAL A 420 17.24 -16.55 40.69
CA VAL A 420 17.38 -15.08 40.80
C VAL A 420 17.49 -14.43 39.41
N ALA A 421 18.25 -15.07 38.52
CA ALA A 421 18.35 -14.66 37.13
C ALA A 421 18.44 -15.91 36.24
N SER A 422 17.90 -15.80 35.03
CA SER A 422 17.97 -16.83 33.98
C SER A 422 18.45 -16.22 32.66
N GLY A 423 19.01 -17.03 31.77
CA GLY A 423 19.57 -16.56 30.50
C GLY A 423 18.80 -17.07 29.29
N LEU A 424 18.64 -16.21 28.28
CA LEU A 424 18.31 -16.56 26.91
C LEU A 424 19.49 -16.17 26.04
N GLY A 425 20.19 -17.16 25.51
CA GLY A 425 21.31 -16.90 24.62
C GLY A 425 20.88 -17.06 23.17
N CYS A 426 21.20 -16.07 22.34
CA CYS A 426 20.92 -16.05 20.92
C CYS A 426 22.19 -15.89 20.07
N THR A 427 22.16 -16.40 18.85
CA THR A 427 23.10 -16.05 17.79
C THR A 427 22.39 -15.43 16.60
N GLU A 428 22.98 -14.39 16.02
CA GLU A 428 22.51 -13.72 14.81
C GLU A 428 23.53 -13.91 13.69
N THR A 429 23.10 -14.48 12.57
CA THR A 429 23.94 -14.67 11.38
C THR A 429 23.30 -14.02 10.17
N TYR A 430 24.14 -13.49 9.30
CA TYR A 430 23.76 -12.73 8.13
C TYR A 430 24.43 -13.29 6.88
N GLN A 431 23.68 -13.33 5.78
CA GLN A 431 24.19 -13.58 4.44
C GLN A 431 23.71 -12.49 3.52
N PHE A 432 24.59 -11.94 2.69
CA PHE A 432 24.25 -10.98 1.65
C PHE A 432 24.45 -11.62 0.28
N CYS A 433 23.54 -11.32 -0.66
CA CYS A 433 23.58 -11.87 -2.00
C CYS A 433 23.37 -10.78 -3.05
N ALA A 434 24.18 -10.83 -4.10
CA ALA A 434 24.07 -10.01 -5.30
C ALA A 434 24.53 -10.84 -6.49
N ASN A 435 23.94 -10.62 -7.67
CA ASN A 435 24.33 -11.31 -8.91
C ASN A 435 24.34 -12.85 -8.79
N HIS A 436 23.41 -13.43 -8.02
CA HIS A 436 23.33 -14.87 -7.69
C HIS A 436 24.51 -15.44 -6.88
N ILE A 437 25.41 -14.59 -6.37
CA ILE A 437 26.50 -14.97 -5.47
C ILE A 437 26.12 -14.53 -4.06
N CYS A 438 26.38 -15.38 -3.07
CA CYS A 438 26.08 -15.11 -1.66
C CYS A 438 27.33 -15.21 -0.79
N THR A 439 27.40 -14.41 0.26
CA THR A 439 28.40 -14.56 1.32
C THR A 439 28.11 -15.80 2.17
N PRO A 440 29.14 -16.41 2.77
CA PRO A 440 28.91 -17.39 3.84
C PRO A 440 28.16 -16.73 5.01
N PRO A 441 27.37 -17.49 5.79
CA PRO A 441 26.78 -16.99 7.02
C PRO A 441 27.89 -16.53 7.98
N SER A 442 27.80 -15.30 8.47
CA SER A 442 28.74 -14.70 9.42
C SER A 442 28.04 -13.69 10.33
N GLY A 443 28.73 -13.11 11.31
CA GLY A 443 28.19 -11.95 12.02
C GLY A 443 28.12 -10.70 11.15
N LEU A 444 27.63 -9.59 11.69
CA LEU A 444 27.31 -8.41 10.89
C LEU A 444 28.55 -7.62 10.43
N TYR A 445 29.56 -7.46 11.29
CA TYR A 445 30.74 -6.65 10.95
C TYR A 445 31.61 -7.25 9.82
N PRO A 446 31.87 -8.57 9.78
CA PRO A 446 32.60 -9.19 8.67
C PRO A 446 31.94 -8.98 7.31
N SER A 447 30.61 -8.81 7.26
CA SER A 447 29.89 -8.61 6.00
C SER A 447 29.94 -7.19 5.46
N GLN A 448 30.44 -6.21 6.23
CA GLN A 448 30.42 -4.78 5.84
C GLN A 448 31.23 -4.50 4.56
N ASN A 449 32.39 -5.14 4.41
CA ASN A 449 33.31 -4.92 3.30
C ASN A 449 33.62 -6.22 2.54
N SER A 450 32.59 -7.00 2.22
CA SER A 450 32.79 -8.27 1.51
C SER A 450 33.21 -8.06 0.06
N THR A 451 34.45 -8.41 -0.27
CA THR A 451 34.96 -8.39 -1.65
C THR A 451 34.41 -9.52 -2.53
N LEU A 452 33.80 -10.55 -1.92
CA LEU A 452 33.28 -11.72 -2.61
C LEU A 452 32.16 -11.37 -3.61
N LEU A 453 31.32 -10.40 -3.28
CA LEU A 453 30.12 -10.08 -4.05
C LEU A 453 30.39 -9.26 -5.32
N SER A 454 31.61 -8.73 -5.51
CA SER A 454 32.00 -7.91 -6.69
C SER A 454 30.91 -6.89 -7.08
N LEU A 455 30.45 -6.11 -6.10
CA LEU A 455 29.28 -5.23 -6.23
C LEU A 455 29.55 -4.09 -7.24
N THR A 456 28.52 -3.71 -8.00
CA THR A 456 28.53 -2.44 -8.73
C THR A 456 28.46 -1.26 -7.74
N PRO A 457 28.84 -0.03 -8.12
CA PRO A 457 28.69 1.14 -7.24
C PRO A 457 27.28 1.33 -6.69
N ARG A 458 26.27 1.01 -7.50
CA ARG A 458 24.86 1.09 -7.10
C ARG A 458 24.47 -0.04 -6.14
N GLN A 459 24.90 -1.27 -6.40
CA GLN A 459 24.70 -2.39 -5.47
C GLN A 459 25.42 -2.15 -4.14
N GLU A 460 26.61 -1.53 -4.16
CA GLU A 460 27.35 -1.15 -2.96
C GLU A 460 26.58 -0.12 -2.14
N ALA A 461 25.98 0.89 -2.78
CA ALA A 461 25.11 1.86 -2.11
C ALA A 461 23.89 1.20 -1.46
N VAL A 462 23.22 0.27 -2.16
CA VAL A 462 22.11 -0.53 -1.59
C VAL A 462 22.60 -1.35 -0.40
N HIS A 463 23.74 -2.05 -0.54
CA HIS A 463 24.34 -2.84 0.52
C HIS A 463 24.63 -1.99 1.76
N LYS A 464 25.18 -0.78 1.63
CA LYS A 464 25.43 0.14 2.75
C LYS A 464 24.15 0.52 3.48
N VAL A 465 23.08 0.83 2.75
CA VAL A 465 21.77 1.13 3.34
C VAL A 465 21.20 -0.07 4.10
N LEU A 466 21.29 -1.27 3.50
CA LEU A 466 20.86 -2.51 4.16
C LEU A 466 21.67 -2.80 5.42
N TRP A 467 23.00 -2.74 5.31
CA TRP A 467 23.91 -3.03 6.42
C TRP A 467 23.65 -2.12 7.62
N LYS A 468 23.52 -0.79 7.39
CA LYS A 468 23.22 0.17 8.47
C LYS A 468 21.80 -0.02 9.03
N SER A 469 20.83 -0.45 8.20
CA SER A 469 19.47 -0.78 8.65
C SER A 469 19.45 -2.03 9.53
N ILE A 470 20.22 -3.06 9.18
CA ILE A 470 20.37 -4.31 9.93
C ILE A 470 21.13 -4.05 11.23
N TRP A 471 22.17 -3.22 11.19
CA TRP A 471 22.92 -2.80 12.38
C TRP A 471 21.99 -2.19 13.43
N ALA A 472 21.08 -1.30 13.04
CA ALA A 472 20.10 -0.71 13.95
C ALA A 472 19.03 -1.70 14.45
N ALA A 473 18.92 -2.88 13.85
CA ALA A 473 17.91 -3.90 14.13
C ALA A 473 18.45 -5.13 14.87
N ASN A 474 19.70 -5.11 15.34
CA ASN A 474 20.24 -6.21 16.13
C ASN A 474 19.54 -6.31 17.51
N PHE A 475 19.54 -7.50 18.09
CA PHE A 475 18.83 -7.74 19.35
C PHE A 475 19.41 -6.94 20.53
N PHE A 476 20.70 -6.64 20.52
CA PHE A 476 21.37 -5.86 21.57
C PHE A 476 20.77 -4.45 21.66
N LEU A 477 20.65 -3.73 20.55
CA LEU A 477 20.07 -2.39 20.53
C LEU A 477 18.58 -2.44 20.91
N ILE A 478 17.82 -3.39 20.35
CA ILE A 478 16.39 -3.53 20.63
C ILE A 478 16.13 -3.72 22.13
N VAL A 479 16.83 -4.68 22.76
CA VAL A 479 16.67 -4.97 24.19
C VAL A 479 17.19 -3.82 25.06
N ASN A 480 18.28 -3.15 24.69
CA ASN A 480 18.78 -2.00 25.44
C ASN A 480 17.80 -0.81 25.44
N PHE A 481 17.17 -0.53 24.30
CA PHE A 481 16.28 0.62 24.16
C PHE A 481 14.87 0.37 24.71
N LEU A 482 14.30 -0.82 24.53
CA LEU A 482 12.97 -1.15 25.06
C LEU A 482 12.99 -1.74 26.47
N ARG A 483 14.11 -2.34 26.89
CA ARG A 483 14.21 -3.06 28.17
C ARG A 483 13.07 -4.07 28.31
N ASP A 484 12.37 -4.09 29.43
CA ASP A 484 11.28 -5.02 29.71
C ASP A 484 10.01 -4.77 28.88
N ASP A 485 9.86 -3.62 28.21
CA ASP A 485 8.76 -3.37 27.27
C ASP A 485 8.79 -4.29 26.04
N VAL A 486 9.93 -4.95 25.77
CA VAL A 486 10.05 -5.90 24.66
C VAL A 486 9.36 -7.23 24.93
N LEU A 487 9.08 -7.56 26.20
CA LEU A 487 8.54 -8.85 26.60
C LEU A 487 7.02 -8.90 26.43
N LEU A 488 6.52 -9.90 25.71
CA LEU A 488 5.10 -10.22 25.64
C LEU A 488 4.52 -10.56 27.02
N ALA A 489 5.31 -11.21 27.88
CA ALA A 489 4.93 -11.56 29.25
C ALA A 489 4.57 -10.34 30.11
N LYS A 490 5.13 -9.16 29.81
CA LYS A 490 4.82 -7.92 30.54
C LYS A 490 3.33 -7.53 30.44
N ARG A 491 2.63 -7.94 29.38
CA ARG A 491 1.18 -7.69 29.20
C ARG A 491 0.32 -8.39 30.26
N LEU A 492 0.83 -9.46 30.88
CA LEU A 492 0.14 -10.23 31.93
C LEU A 492 0.49 -9.74 33.35
N LEU A 493 1.49 -8.88 33.46
CA LEU A 493 2.02 -8.40 34.73
C LEU A 493 1.22 -7.20 35.24
N HIS A 494 0.66 -7.33 36.44
CA HIS A 494 0.05 -6.24 37.20
C HIS A 494 1.15 -5.38 37.86
N PRO A 495 0.95 -4.06 38.05
CA PRO A 495 1.90 -3.18 38.73
C PRO A 495 2.36 -3.62 40.13
N SER A 496 1.61 -4.52 40.78
CA SER A 496 1.96 -5.11 42.08
C SER A 496 2.85 -6.36 41.98
N LEU A 497 3.55 -6.55 40.86
CA LEU A 497 4.39 -7.72 40.55
C LEU A 497 3.66 -9.06 40.43
N ILE A 498 2.33 -9.06 40.45
CA ILE A 498 1.51 -10.27 40.27
C ILE A 498 1.27 -10.47 38.78
N SER A 499 1.47 -11.68 38.26
CA SER A 499 1.26 -12.02 36.86
C SER A 499 0.35 -13.24 36.71
N ALA A 500 -0.42 -13.28 35.63
CA ALA A 500 -1.04 -14.53 35.19
C ALA A 500 0.05 -15.53 34.72
N PRO A 501 -0.17 -16.85 34.78
CA PRO A 501 0.80 -17.81 34.27
C PRO A 501 1.08 -17.57 32.79
N VAL A 502 2.37 -17.65 32.42
CA VAL A 502 2.78 -17.65 31.02
C VAL A 502 2.73 -19.08 30.44
N PRO A 503 2.50 -19.24 29.13
CA PRO A 503 2.57 -20.54 28.45
C PRO A 503 3.92 -21.26 28.61
N GLU A 504 3.94 -22.59 28.45
CA GLU A 504 5.16 -23.41 28.57
C GLU A 504 6.24 -23.09 27.52
N ASN A 505 5.84 -22.48 26.40
CA ASN A 505 6.70 -22.07 25.30
C ASN A 505 6.88 -20.54 25.23
N GLN A 506 6.68 -19.83 26.34
CA GLN A 506 6.78 -18.37 26.39
C GLN A 506 8.12 -17.87 25.84
N TRP A 507 9.25 -18.47 26.20
CA TRP A 507 10.56 -18.06 25.69
C TRP A 507 10.66 -18.13 24.16
N MET A 508 9.98 -19.09 23.52
CA MET A 508 9.93 -19.19 22.07
C MET A 508 9.10 -18.05 21.47
N LEU A 509 7.99 -17.69 22.12
CA LEU A 509 7.15 -16.56 21.71
C LEU A 509 7.92 -15.24 21.85
N GLU A 510 8.70 -15.07 22.92
CA GLU A 510 9.56 -13.90 23.11
C GLU A 510 10.67 -13.82 22.05
N ALA A 511 11.35 -14.93 21.77
CA ALA A 511 12.36 -14.98 20.71
C ALA A 511 11.77 -14.70 19.31
N GLN A 512 10.56 -15.19 19.03
CA GLN A 512 9.82 -14.86 17.81
C GLN A 512 9.43 -13.39 17.75
N ASN A 513 8.98 -12.81 18.86
CA ASN A 513 8.64 -11.40 18.94
C ASN A 513 9.87 -10.51 18.68
N LEU A 514 11.02 -10.82 19.30
CA LEU A 514 12.28 -10.12 19.07
C LEU A 514 12.71 -10.20 17.59
N HIS A 515 12.58 -11.37 16.96
CA HIS A 515 12.90 -11.53 15.54
C HIS A 515 11.96 -10.72 14.64
N ASN A 516 10.66 -10.77 14.90
CA ASN A 516 9.66 -9.98 14.15
C ASN A 516 9.88 -8.47 14.34
N LEU A 517 10.17 -8.04 15.55
CA LEU A 517 10.54 -6.66 15.85
C LEU A 517 11.81 -6.24 15.10
N SER A 518 12.83 -7.09 15.05
CA SER A 518 14.01 -6.86 14.24
C SER A 518 13.67 -6.67 12.75
N MET A 519 12.80 -7.50 12.18
CA MET A 519 12.34 -7.33 10.80
C MET A 519 11.60 -6.00 10.58
N ALA A 520 10.70 -5.63 11.50
CA ALA A 520 9.99 -4.35 11.45
C ALA A 520 10.94 -3.14 11.56
N VAL A 521 11.98 -3.22 12.40
CA VAL A 521 13.02 -2.19 12.48
C VAL A 521 13.74 -2.08 11.14
N ILE A 522 14.13 -3.19 10.49
CA ILE A 522 14.79 -3.13 9.16
C ILE A 522 13.89 -2.44 8.13
N GLN A 523 12.62 -2.83 8.03
CA GLN A 523 11.65 -2.19 7.12
C GLN A 523 11.56 -0.69 7.39
N ARG A 524 11.49 -0.30 8.67
CA ARG A 524 11.42 1.09 9.10
C ARG A 524 12.69 1.87 8.77
N ARG A 525 13.86 1.33 9.03
CA ARG A 525 15.15 2.01 8.86
C ARG A 525 15.45 2.35 7.41
N VAL A 526 15.05 1.49 6.46
CA VAL A 526 15.15 1.81 5.03
C VAL A 526 14.27 3.01 4.65
N VAL A 527 13.07 3.11 5.23
CA VAL A 527 12.20 4.27 5.03
C VAL A 527 12.77 5.52 5.71
N GLU A 528 13.29 5.39 6.93
CA GLU A 528 13.89 6.51 7.68
C GLU A 528 15.18 7.02 7.05
N PHE A 529 15.94 6.20 6.32
CA PHE A 529 17.05 6.69 5.50
C PHE A 529 16.57 7.70 4.45
N SER A 530 15.46 7.39 3.80
CA SER A 530 14.87 8.21 2.75
C SER A 530 14.14 9.44 3.31
N ARG A 531 13.43 9.27 4.44
CA ARG A 531 12.68 10.33 5.13
C ARG A 531 12.93 10.24 6.64
N PRO A 532 14.05 10.78 7.14
CA PRO A 532 14.34 10.77 8.56
C PRO A 532 13.25 11.51 9.32
N PRO A 533 12.85 11.01 10.51
CA PRO A 533 11.83 11.69 11.31
C PRO A 533 12.38 13.04 11.78
N ASN A 534 11.62 14.11 11.55
CA ASN A 534 11.93 15.43 12.07
C ASN A 534 11.03 15.73 13.29
N PHE A 535 11.65 15.95 14.43
CA PHE A 535 10.97 16.39 15.64
C PHE A 535 11.92 17.13 16.57
N GLN A 536 11.33 17.87 17.49
CA GLN A 536 12.06 18.69 18.43
C GLN A 536 12.57 17.83 19.60
N ILE A 537 13.89 17.79 19.81
CA ILE A 537 14.51 17.09 20.95
C ILE A 537 14.70 17.99 22.17
N ARG A 538 14.93 19.29 21.93
CA ARG A 538 15.11 20.33 22.95
C ARG A 538 14.48 21.62 22.46
N PRO A 539 14.15 22.59 23.34
CA PRO A 539 13.73 23.92 22.93
C PRO A 539 14.64 24.50 21.83
N GLY A 540 14.10 24.69 20.60
CA GLY A 540 14.84 25.20 19.43
C GLY A 540 15.77 24.21 18.71
N VAL A 541 15.80 22.92 19.05
CA VAL A 541 16.67 21.92 18.42
C VAL A 541 15.84 20.81 17.78
N GLU A 542 15.86 20.78 16.45
CA GLU A 542 15.21 19.77 15.61
C GLU A 542 16.19 18.67 15.19
N THR A 543 15.73 17.42 15.12
CA THR A 543 16.56 16.29 14.67
C THR A 543 17.08 16.48 13.25
N ALA A 544 16.35 17.19 12.37
CA ALA A 544 16.77 17.44 10.99
C ALA A 544 18.14 18.14 10.87
N ARG A 545 18.56 18.89 11.90
CA ARG A 545 19.87 19.57 11.91
C ARG A 545 21.05 18.59 11.91
N PHE A 546 20.84 17.36 12.37
CA PHE A 546 21.89 16.36 12.53
C PHE A 546 21.79 15.23 11.49
N ILE A 547 20.99 15.41 10.44
CA ILE A 547 20.97 14.49 9.30
C ILE A 547 22.25 14.71 8.47
N VAL A 548 23.00 13.64 8.26
CA VAL A 548 24.16 13.61 7.36
C VAL A 548 23.67 13.12 6.00
N PRO A 549 23.74 13.96 4.95
CA PRO A 549 23.31 13.56 3.63
C PRO A 549 24.24 12.49 3.05
N PRO A 550 23.74 11.63 2.14
CA PRO A 550 24.56 10.62 1.48
C PRO A 550 25.79 11.20 0.79
N ALA A 551 26.91 10.50 0.89
CA ALA A 551 28.21 10.97 0.40
C ALA A 551 28.37 10.74 -1.12
N THR A 552 27.82 9.63 -1.62
CA THR A 552 27.88 9.26 -3.05
C THR A 552 26.60 9.62 -3.78
N GLU A 553 26.69 9.75 -5.11
CA GLU A 553 25.52 10.06 -5.93
C GLU A 553 24.56 8.86 -5.97
N GLU A 554 25.08 7.64 -5.96
CA GLU A 554 24.29 6.41 -5.94
C GLU A 554 23.45 6.28 -4.67
N GLU A 555 24.01 6.59 -3.50
CA GLU A 555 23.25 6.59 -2.24
C GLU A 555 22.20 7.71 -2.20
N ARG A 556 22.53 8.88 -2.77
CA ARG A 556 21.58 10.00 -2.91
C ARG A 556 20.42 9.62 -3.82
N GLU A 557 20.69 8.92 -4.92
CA GLU A 557 19.65 8.40 -5.80
C GLU A 557 18.75 7.41 -5.07
N ILE A 558 19.29 6.52 -4.24
CA ILE A 558 18.51 5.61 -3.40
C ILE A 558 17.62 6.38 -2.43
N CYS A 559 18.13 7.45 -1.82
CA CYS A 559 17.38 8.20 -0.81
C CYS A 559 16.06 8.78 -1.36
N TYR A 560 15.99 9.13 -2.65
CA TYR A 560 14.76 9.60 -3.30
C TYR A 560 14.01 8.50 -4.08
N ASN A 561 14.48 7.25 -4.00
CA ASN A 561 13.90 6.10 -4.66
C ASN A 561 13.53 4.99 -3.67
N VAL A 562 13.09 5.33 -2.45
CA VAL A 562 12.45 4.35 -1.56
C VAL A 562 10.93 4.46 -1.68
N LYS A 563 10.29 3.39 -2.13
CA LYS A 563 8.84 3.26 -2.23
C LYS A 563 8.23 2.95 -0.88
N THR A 564 7.14 3.63 -0.59
CA THR A 564 6.26 3.38 0.57
C THR A 564 4.81 3.36 0.11
N ARG A 565 3.91 2.88 0.95
CA ARG A 565 2.47 2.94 0.67
C ARG A 565 1.86 4.18 1.33
N ASN A 566 0.94 4.84 0.63
CA ASN A 566 0.25 6.02 1.14
C ASN A 566 -1.19 6.07 0.59
N SER A 567 -2.17 6.24 1.48
CA SER A 567 -3.59 6.30 1.10
C SER A 567 -4.04 7.65 0.51
N VAL A 568 -3.25 8.71 0.72
CA VAL A 568 -3.56 10.10 0.29
C VAL A 568 -3.23 10.33 -1.18
N TYR A 569 -2.35 9.50 -1.75
CA TYR A 569 -1.89 9.62 -3.13
C TYR A 569 -2.18 8.32 -3.89
N ARG A 570 -2.25 8.43 -5.22
CA ARG A 570 -2.47 7.30 -6.12
C ARG A 570 -1.50 7.36 -7.29
N SER A 571 -1.00 6.20 -7.65
CA SER A 571 0.01 6.01 -8.69
C SER A 571 -0.54 5.17 -9.83
N PHE A 572 -0.37 5.64 -11.06
CA PHE A 572 -0.92 5.00 -12.27
C PHE A 572 0.19 4.67 -13.26
N SER A 573 0.07 3.53 -13.95
CA SER A 573 0.96 3.19 -15.08
C SER A 573 0.73 4.16 -16.24
N LEU A 574 1.74 4.95 -16.59
CA LEU A 574 1.66 5.93 -17.67
C LEU A 574 1.46 5.25 -19.02
N ALA A 575 2.10 4.10 -19.24
CA ALA A 575 1.93 3.31 -20.46
C ALA A 575 0.48 2.87 -20.65
N THR A 576 -0.18 2.43 -19.57
CA THR A 576 -1.60 2.02 -19.60
C THR A 576 -2.50 3.22 -19.88
N LEU A 577 -2.26 4.36 -19.23
CA LEU A 577 -3.01 5.60 -19.47
C LEU A 577 -2.92 6.05 -20.93
N LEU A 578 -1.71 6.09 -21.48
CA LEU A 578 -1.48 6.49 -22.86
C LEU A 578 -2.08 5.48 -23.86
N ALA A 579 -1.99 4.18 -23.60
CA ALA A 579 -2.58 3.16 -24.46
C ALA A 579 -4.09 3.33 -24.60
N VAL A 580 -4.81 3.60 -23.49
CA VAL A 580 -6.26 3.84 -23.51
C VAL A 580 -6.61 5.10 -24.30
N ILE A 581 -5.91 6.21 -24.04
CA ILE A 581 -6.17 7.49 -24.71
C ILE A 581 -5.90 7.38 -26.22
N VAL A 582 -4.73 6.85 -26.60
CA VAL A 582 -4.33 6.71 -28.01
C VAL A 582 -5.28 5.76 -28.74
N ALA A 583 -5.65 4.62 -28.16
CA ALA A 583 -6.59 3.69 -28.79
C ALA A 583 -7.96 4.34 -29.03
N GLY A 584 -8.48 5.09 -28.06
CA GLY A 584 -9.76 5.80 -28.22
C GLY A 584 -9.71 6.89 -29.30
N LEU A 585 -8.64 7.70 -29.31
CA LEU A 585 -8.45 8.74 -30.33
C LEU A 585 -8.30 8.16 -31.74
N VAL A 586 -7.65 7.01 -31.89
CA VAL A 586 -7.56 6.30 -33.18
C VAL A 586 -8.95 5.84 -33.64
N VAL A 587 -9.76 5.29 -32.74
CA VAL A 587 -11.15 4.88 -33.07
C VAL A 587 -11.97 6.08 -33.52
N GLU A 588 -11.87 7.23 -32.84
CA GLU A 588 -12.55 8.47 -33.24
C GLU A 588 -12.07 9.01 -34.59
N ALA A 589 -10.76 9.07 -34.80
CA ALA A 589 -10.19 9.53 -36.07
C ALA A 589 -10.63 8.63 -37.24
N VAL A 590 -10.66 7.31 -37.03
CA VAL A 590 -11.19 6.37 -38.02
C VAL A 590 -12.68 6.61 -38.25
N ASN A 591 -13.49 6.79 -37.21
CA ASN A 591 -14.93 7.02 -37.37
C ASN A 591 -15.21 8.28 -38.21
N LEU A 592 -14.51 9.38 -37.93
CA LEU A 592 -14.66 10.64 -38.67
C LEU A 592 -14.17 10.53 -40.11
N GLY A 593 -13.06 9.82 -40.36
CA GLY A 593 -12.45 9.73 -41.69
C GLY A 593 -13.01 8.63 -42.59
N LEU A 594 -13.58 7.56 -42.03
CA LEU A 594 -13.91 6.33 -42.75
C LEU A 594 -14.92 6.55 -43.90
N PRO A 595 -16.07 7.23 -43.72
CA PRO A 595 -17.00 7.46 -44.82
C PRO A 595 -16.36 8.25 -45.96
N GLY A 596 -15.69 9.36 -45.63
CA GLY A 596 -15.02 10.22 -46.63
C GLY A 596 -13.92 9.48 -47.41
N LEU A 597 -13.08 8.70 -46.72
CA LEU A 597 -12.03 7.90 -47.35
C LEU A 597 -12.60 6.84 -48.28
N VAL A 598 -13.65 6.12 -47.85
CA VAL A 598 -14.30 5.09 -48.67
C VAL A 598 -14.95 5.71 -49.92
N PHE A 599 -15.61 6.87 -49.78
CA PHE A 599 -16.23 7.56 -50.92
C PHE A 599 -15.18 8.06 -51.90
N TRP A 600 -14.08 8.64 -51.41
CA TRP A 600 -12.99 9.10 -52.25
C TRP A 600 -12.31 7.95 -53.01
N LEU A 601 -12.01 6.83 -52.34
CA LEU A 601 -11.42 5.65 -52.97
C LEU A 601 -12.30 5.06 -54.07
N ARG A 602 -13.63 5.07 -53.87
CA ARG A 602 -14.60 4.60 -54.86
C ARG A 602 -14.76 5.59 -56.01
N GLY A 603 -14.79 6.89 -55.73
CA GLY A 603 -14.85 7.94 -56.75
C GLY A 603 -13.67 7.90 -57.73
N ARG A 604 -12.48 7.48 -57.27
CA ARG A 604 -11.31 7.26 -58.15
C ARG A 604 -11.47 6.11 -59.16
N LYS A 605 -12.35 5.14 -58.91
CA LYS A 605 -12.62 4.04 -59.84
C LYS A 605 -13.67 4.39 -60.91
N GLY A 606 -14.20 5.62 -60.91
CA GLY A 606 -15.17 6.09 -61.92
C GLY A 606 -16.58 5.51 -61.77
N GLU A 607 -16.80 4.55 -60.88
CA GLU A 607 -18.13 4.03 -60.56
C GLU A 607 -18.75 4.80 -59.38
N ARG A 608 -19.83 5.53 -59.67
CA ARG A 608 -20.73 6.07 -58.65
C ARG A 608 -21.50 4.93 -57.98
N ASP A 609 -20.88 4.31 -56.99
CA ASP A 609 -21.37 3.13 -56.26
C ASP A 609 -22.73 3.38 -55.57
N TYR A 610 -23.70 2.49 -55.81
CA TYR A 610 -25.04 2.51 -55.20
C TYR A 610 -24.97 2.64 -53.69
N ARG A 611 -24.01 1.97 -53.06
CA ARG A 611 -23.87 1.94 -51.59
C ARG A 611 -23.53 3.28 -50.98
N THR A 612 -22.82 4.13 -51.73
CA THR A 612 -22.51 5.50 -51.31
C THR A 612 -23.77 6.36 -51.36
N ARG A 613 -24.57 6.24 -52.43
CA ARG A 613 -25.84 6.97 -52.55
C ARG A 613 -26.87 6.51 -51.52
N GLU A 614 -26.96 5.21 -51.23
CA GLU A 614 -27.86 4.69 -50.19
C GLU A 614 -27.47 5.23 -48.81
N TRP A 615 -26.16 5.31 -48.50
CA TRP A 615 -25.69 5.91 -47.24
C TRP A 615 -26.02 7.39 -47.13
N ILE A 616 -25.83 8.16 -48.20
CA ILE A 616 -26.13 9.60 -48.23
C ILE A 616 -27.63 9.84 -48.17
N GLY A 617 -28.41 9.21 -49.06
CA GLY A 617 -29.87 9.35 -49.14
C GLY A 617 -30.61 8.81 -47.92
N GLY A 618 -30.01 7.85 -47.20
CA GLY A 618 -30.54 7.34 -45.93
C GLY A 618 -30.29 8.26 -44.73
N HIS A 619 -29.52 9.34 -44.88
CA HIS A 619 -29.31 10.32 -43.82
C HIS A 619 -30.62 11.06 -43.49
N VAL A 620 -30.90 11.29 -42.22
CA VAL A 620 -32.19 11.84 -41.76
C VAL A 620 -32.53 13.18 -42.43
N LEU A 621 -31.53 14.03 -42.67
CA LEU A 621 -31.73 15.31 -43.35
C LEU A 621 -32.03 15.15 -44.84
N GLN A 622 -31.46 14.14 -45.50
CA GLN A 622 -31.79 13.82 -46.90
C GLN A 622 -33.19 13.18 -47.02
N VAL A 623 -33.58 12.35 -46.05
CA VAL A 623 -34.95 11.82 -45.96
C VAL A 623 -35.95 12.95 -45.73
N GLN A 624 -35.65 13.89 -44.83
CA GLN A 624 -36.47 15.07 -44.58
C GLN A 624 -36.60 15.94 -45.85
N ARG A 625 -35.48 16.21 -46.53
CA ARG A 625 -35.46 16.92 -47.81
C ARG A 625 -36.40 16.27 -48.82
N GLY A 626 -36.33 14.95 -48.97
CA GLY A 626 -37.18 14.21 -49.91
C GLY A 626 -38.67 14.26 -49.58
N VAL A 627 -39.06 14.44 -48.31
CA VAL A 627 -40.46 14.69 -47.91
C VAL A 627 -40.84 16.15 -48.23
N LEU A 628 -40.01 17.11 -47.84
CA LEU A 628 -40.26 18.53 -48.07
C LEU A 628 -40.36 18.89 -49.56
N GLU A 629 -39.51 18.31 -50.41
CA GLU A 629 -39.58 18.51 -51.86
C GLU A 629 -40.86 17.93 -52.47
N ARG A 630 -41.40 16.85 -51.90
CA ARG A 630 -42.69 16.28 -52.31
C ARG A 630 -43.86 17.17 -51.91
N ASP A 631 -43.71 17.86 -50.79
CA ASP A 631 -44.70 18.80 -50.28
C ASP A 631 -44.52 20.22 -50.87
N GLY A 632 -43.67 20.37 -51.89
CA GLY A 632 -43.49 21.61 -52.65
C GLY A 632 -42.44 22.58 -52.08
N VAL A 633 -41.75 22.23 -50.99
CA VAL A 633 -40.68 23.05 -50.40
C VAL A 633 -39.33 22.67 -51.01
N GLY A 634 -38.89 23.44 -51.99
CA GLY A 634 -37.60 23.31 -52.68
C GLY A 634 -37.37 24.44 -53.67
N PRO A 635 -36.30 24.40 -54.47
CA PRO A 635 -35.31 23.33 -54.57
C PRO A 635 -34.26 23.36 -53.44
N TRP A 636 -33.73 22.19 -53.09
CA TRP A 636 -32.59 22.03 -52.18
C TRP A 636 -31.32 21.66 -52.96
N GLU A 637 -30.19 22.20 -52.53
CA GLU A 637 -28.86 21.83 -53.01
C GLU A 637 -28.21 20.78 -52.10
N GLY A 638 -27.23 20.03 -52.65
CA GLY A 638 -26.45 19.04 -51.90
C GLY A 638 -27.05 17.64 -51.90
N ASP A 639 -27.58 17.18 -53.02
CA ASP A 639 -28.13 15.82 -53.19
C ASP A 639 -27.11 14.68 -53.07
N GLU A 640 -25.85 14.96 -53.42
CA GLU A 640 -24.71 14.07 -53.19
C GLU A 640 -23.95 14.37 -51.88
N GLN A 641 -24.49 15.24 -51.01
CA GLN A 641 -23.87 15.65 -49.75
C GLN A 641 -24.70 15.18 -48.55
N GLU A 642 -24.11 15.12 -47.36
CA GLU A 642 -24.82 14.65 -46.16
C GLU A 642 -25.86 15.66 -45.64
N ILE A 643 -25.58 16.96 -45.80
CA ILE A 643 -26.41 18.05 -45.31
C ILE A 643 -26.98 18.80 -46.53
N PRO A 644 -28.28 18.63 -46.85
CA PRO A 644 -28.94 19.41 -47.88
C PRO A 644 -29.24 20.82 -47.36
N VAL A 645 -29.17 21.82 -48.25
CA VAL A 645 -29.44 23.23 -47.91
C VAL A 645 -30.47 23.80 -48.88
N LEU A 646 -31.44 24.54 -48.36
CA LEU A 646 -32.45 25.18 -49.20
C LEU A 646 -31.80 26.29 -50.02
N VAL A 647 -32.01 26.29 -51.33
CA VAL A 647 -31.39 27.26 -52.25
C VAL A 647 -31.83 28.67 -51.92
N ASP A 648 -33.12 28.84 -51.61
CA ASP A 648 -33.67 30.10 -51.13
C ASP A 648 -33.79 30.07 -49.59
N GLY A 649 -32.70 30.45 -48.92
CA GLY A 649 -32.61 30.50 -47.45
C GLY A 649 -33.56 31.48 -46.75
N LYS A 650 -34.46 32.16 -47.49
CA LYS A 650 -35.48 33.07 -46.94
C LYS A 650 -36.88 32.44 -46.90
N THR A 651 -37.08 31.28 -47.52
CA THR A 651 -38.39 30.62 -47.58
C THR A 651 -38.81 30.17 -46.17
N VAL A 652 -39.97 30.65 -45.70
CA VAL A 652 -40.57 30.23 -44.44
C VAL A 652 -41.74 29.29 -44.73
N PHE A 653 -41.79 28.17 -44.02
CA PHE A 653 -42.82 27.15 -44.19
C PHE A 653 -43.22 26.53 -42.85
N THR A 654 -44.42 25.97 -42.78
CA THR A 654 -44.97 25.32 -41.58
C THR A 654 -45.12 23.81 -41.81
N LEU A 655 -44.97 23.02 -40.74
CA LEU A 655 -45.13 21.56 -40.77
C LEU A 655 -46.51 21.20 -40.18
N GLY A 656 -47.44 20.64 -40.97
CA GLY A 656 -48.80 20.32 -40.54
C GLY A 656 -49.65 19.60 -41.60
N GLU A 657 -50.74 18.93 -41.17
CA GLU A 657 -51.34 17.73 -41.78
C GLU A 657 -52.00 17.83 -43.17
N GLU A 658 -52.07 18.98 -43.87
CA GLU A 658 -52.72 18.98 -45.20
C GLU A 658 -52.05 19.80 -46.31
N GLU A 659 -51.11 20.72 -46.05
CA GLU A 659 -50.28 21.34 -47.11
C GLU A 659 -49.16 22.18 -46.48
N VAL A 660 -47.96 22.14 -47.05
CA VAL A 660 -46.91 23.07 -46.62
C VAL A 660 -47.17 24.44 -47.23
N VAL A 661 -47.65 25.38 -46.41
CA VAL A 661 -47.86 26.76 -46.84
C VAL A 661 -46.51 27.47 -46.91
N VAL A 662 -46.03 27.73 -48.13
CA VAL A 662 -44.92 28.65 -48.38
C VAL A 662 -45.47 30.06 -48.18
N VAL A 663 -44.99 30.75 -47.14
CA VAL A 663 -45.37 32.14 -46.89
C VAL A 663 -44.54 33.01 -47.83
N GLU A 664 -45.09 33.37 -48.99
CA GLU A 664 -44.52 34.45 -49.79
C GLU A 664 -44.72 35.76 -49.04
N ASP A 665 -43.63 36.49 -48.80
CA ASP A 665 -43.66 37.86 -48.27
C ASP A 665 -44.25 38.81 -49.33
N GLY A 666 -45.58 38.80 -49.44
CA GLY A 666 -46.36 39.60 -50.38
C GLY A 666 -47.15 40.70 -49.68
N LYS A 667 -46.57 41.91 -49.62
CA LYS A 667 -47.36 43.15 -49.51
C LYS A 667 -48.33 43.21 -50.70
N GLY A 668 -49.64 43.13 -50.46
CA GLY A 668 -50.63 43.58 -51.44
C GLY A 668 -51.96 42.85 -51.37
N GLY A 669 -52.93 43.45 -50.69
CA GLY A 669 -54.32 43.00 -50.73
C GLY A 669 -54.95 43.19 -52.12
N GLY A 670 -55.82 42.26 -52.50
CA GLY A 670 -56.62 42.34 -53.71
C GLY A 670 -57.60 41.18 -53.84
N LYS A 671 -58.84 41.40 -53.43
CA LYS A 671 -60.00 40.52 -53.68
C LYS A 671 -60.12 40.15 -55.16
N ARG A 672 -60.39 38.88 -55.46
CA ARG A 672 -61.37 38.53 -56.51
C ARG A 672 -62.01 37.15 -56.27
N SER A 673 -63.32 37.18 -56.40
CA SER A 673 -64.33 36.14 -56.29
C SER A 673 -64.20 35.04 -57.35
N VAL A 674 -64.55 33.80 -56.98
CA VAL A 674 -65.08 32.79 -57.91
C VAL A 674 -66.32 32.16 -57.29
N GLU A 675 -67.33 32.10 -58.15
CA GLU A 675 -68.73 31.73 -58.01
C GLU A 675 -68.89 30.26 -58.46
N GLY A 676 -69.77 29.47 -57.82
CA GLY A 676 -69.95 28.06 -58.23
C GLY A 676 -70.84 27.20 -57.32
N ASP A 677 -72.13 27.50 -57.33
CA ASP A 677 -73.31 26.60 -57.44
C ASP A 677 -73.48 25.31 -56.60
N GLY A 678 -74.53 25.32 -55.76
CA GLY A 678 -75.68 24.40 -55.88
C GLY A 678 -75.61 22.96 -55.33
N GLY A 679 -76.12 22.73 -54.12
CA GLY A 679 -76.45 21.39 -53.62
C GLY A 679 -77.13 21.39 -52.24
N ASP A 680 -78.46 21.39 -52.25
CA ASP A 680 -79.37 21.56 -51.11
C ASP A 680 -79.43 20.34 -50.16
N GLY A 681 -79.60 20.59 -48.85
CA GLY A 681 -79.64 19.53 -47.82
C GLY A 681 -79.79 20.06 -46.38
N LYS A 682 -80.96 20.63 -46.07
CA LYS A 682 -81.37 21.16 -44.76
C LYS A 682 -81.16 20.20 -43.56
N GLY A 683 -80.70 20.77 -42.44
CA GLY A 683 -80.82 20.19 -41.10
C GLY A 683 -80.28 21.12 -39.99
N LYS A 684 -81.13 22.06 -39.54
CA LYS A 684 -81.03 23.02 -38.42
C LYS A 684 -80.14 22.57 -37.22
N VAL A 685 -79.19 23.37 -36.72
CA VAL A 685 -79.26 24.68 -36.00
C VAL A 685 -79.29 24.50 -34.48
N ASP A 686 -78.29 25.11 -33.84
CA ASP A 686 -78.26 25.85 -32.57
C ASP A 686 -77.11 25.37 -31.66
N ASP A 687 -76.31 26.21 -31.02
CA ASP A 687 -75.86 27.58 -31.25
C ASP A 687 -74.95 27.86 -30.05
N ASN A 688 -73.97 28.74 -30.26
CA ASN A 688 -73.32 29.57 -29.23
C ASN A 688 -72.38 28.88 -28.22
N ALA A 689 -71.30 29.51 -27.79
CA ALA A 689 -70.63 30.77 -28.12
C ALA A 689 -69.30 30.69 -27.35
N GLU A 690 -68.18 31.00 -28.01
CA GLU A 690 -67.39 32.22 -27.80
C GLU A 690 -66.62 32.32 -26.47
N GLY A 691 -65.43 32.93 -26.58
CA GLY A 691 -64.64 33.41 -25.46
C GLY A 691 -63.35 32.60 -25.31
N GLU A 692 -62.33 32.79 -26.16
CA GLU A 692 -61.34 33.87 -26.03
C GLU A 692 -60.81 34.05 -24.60
N VAL A 693 -59.54 34.28 -24.30
CA VAL A 693 -58.24 34.22 -24.98
C VAL A 693 -57.25 34.67 -23.89
N GLU A 694 -56.03 34.14 -23.95
CA GLU A 694 -54.79 34.71 -23.42
C GLU A 694 -54.49 34.83 -21.91
N ALA A 695 -53.51 33.99 -21.53
CA ALA A 695 -52.14 34.39 -21.19
C ALA A 695 -51.89 35.23 -19.92
N LYS A 696 -51.03 34.70 -19.04
CA LYS A 696 -49.58 34.98 -19.10
C LYS A 696 -48.81 34.23 -18.01
N ASN A 697 -47.61 33.81 -18.43
CA ASN A 697 -46.43 33.43 -17.67
C ASN A 697 -46.26 34.11 -16.30
N VAL A 698 -45.77 33.34 -15.32
CA VAL A 698 -44.68 33.76 -14.42
C VAL A 698 -43.74 32.57 -14.15
N GLN A 699 -42.45 32.89 -14.24
CA GLN A 699 -41.25 32.09 -14.01
C GLN A 699 -41.02 31.69 -12.53
N GLU A 700 -40.40 30.51 -12.38
CA GLU A 700 -39.17 30.24 -11.60
C GLU A 700 -39.18 30.36 -10.06
N LYS A 701 -38.93 29.22 -9.38
CA LYS A 701 -37.86 29.12 -8.37
C LYS A 701 -37.52 27.68 -7.97
N ALA A 702 -36.22 27.40 -7.99
CA ALA A 702 -35.56 26.23 -7.42
C ALA A 702 -35.57 26.24 -5.89
N LEU A 703 -35.56 25.06 -5.26
CA LEU A 703 -35.15 24.84 -3.86
C LEU A 703 -34.54 23.43 -3.71
N LEU A 704 -33.28 23.39 -3.28
CA LEU A 704 -32.58 22.25 -2.67
C LEU A 704 -33.17 21.95 -1.27
N PRO A 705 -33.04 20.73 -0.74
CA PRO A 705 -33.18 20.49 0.69
C PRO A 705 -31.83 20.17 1.36
N THR A 706 -31.62 20.79 2.52
CA THR A 706 -30.67 20.39 3.56
C THR A 706 -31.41 19.68 4.70
N SER A 707 -30.69 18.75 5.33
CA SER A 707 -30.85 18.18 6.69
C SER A 707 -32.12 17.40 7.03
N GLU A 708 -31.96 16.08 7.18
CA GLU A 708 -31.86 15.40 8.48
C GLU A 708 -30.74 14.35 8.43
#